data_AF-A0A1Y3NNI3-F1
#
_entry.id   AF-A0A1Y3NNI3-F1
#
_cell.length_a   1.000
_cell.length_b   1.000
_cell.length_c   1.000
_cell.angle_alpha   90.00
_cell.angle_beta   90.00
_cell.angle_gamma   90.00
#
_symmetry.space_group_name_H-M   'P 1'
#
loop_
_entity.id
_entity.type
_entity.pdbx_description
1 polymer ?
#
loop_
_entity_poly.entity_id
_entity_poly.type
_entity_poly.pdbx_seq_one_letter_code
_entity_poly.pdbx_strand_id
1 'polypeptide(L)'
;MKERFEVEMLEAIGLINSSKLFTKKSARINTSLLYKQTKFNLLREESEGYAKLITEITTNMYTYHPFGLSKEETDKHENILNERMHLVLTNIKSLIGYFALDPNRVLDIIYDIFIANVVHHYKFFINLLKASPWKSVDCSNDINKDRMDIDDDENKSTTLDELKGRTSNGQILGKKFAHYQDPESPDNAPFSLYLVAALLIKNNLVNLKDLYAHLTPENDSMDEEYNLYLKEVKKNTERDNEPNPLLKKKIVKTNQKAGLLAGLLSIGDLKNSKIILDISPRLGIMYQEVIHLIGRIIHVSLEPLYKKVMKIPNVDFPLEPIPTLTYHYEVCNPLYEANLVIPKKKGCRVTRYMFFYQNWKDDIPLCNSFEDLLNIIPKFLKYVGIQIHKELTVLTKLVRLAKAHIKEKNISNEYNNMWLSIISVYFLPSVSLLYSNPGFVMELWGLIKQFPFQTRYSLYSNWKNKSYKQNQELSIVKVASLQEIRRLMRRFSKDNTKQIGRMYGKLVHSNPVIAFDKMLEMIEGYENMTSPLVDGCKYLTHLEFDILSFVLIERLATSNRNRIKEDGTSLAQWLSNLATFIGTVYKKYANMELSGILRYIIYQLQCDNVIDLVILKELIHKMSGIEITENLSDSQLDALAGGDTLKREAYNAEHLKNTKKSSNRLIHTLTSYNLIAPLLISLCQQRSICIYNTSLSHLKLIGNMFDQTSDTMMQFAEFLMANTDKHSYSKSIPSVKELCNNYYIDPETAFYIIRPKLNYLMRKAEQKELSNSIISNTESITNDKAEKLEANANNMEVDENVAEPKESTDNVEALNIWHKGLLSTIEDASTILPSNVWEGISPQFYVTFWQLSLYDIYIPQSRYQDQIKKEKQIIHDLENDRDENSNANKRRKERERGFDAIDRLEKELNVQSENNKKVLARLKKEKNYWFANCTNIYNIISYLIQYCLYPRCLFSNVDSIYCSKFIKLMHNLGTENFSSLTLFD
;
A
#
# COMPACT_ATOMS: atom_id res chain seq x y z
N MET A 1 -9.80 94.40 -20.99
CA MET A 1 -10.99 94.17 -21.87
C MET A 1 -12.21 93.73 -21.07
N LYS A 2 -12.13 92.74 -20.17
CA LYS A 2 -13.26 92.33 -19.31
C LYS A 2 -13.59 93.31 -18.16
N GLU A 3 -12.63 94.14 -17.74
CA GLU A 3 -12.83 95.17 -16.71
C GLU A 3 -13.62 96.41 -17.19
N ARG A 4 -13.85 96.56 -18.50
CA ARG A 4 -14.45 97.80 -19.05
C ARG A 4 -15.61 97.59 -20.04
N PHE A 5 -15.89 96.36 -20.48
CA PHE A 5 -17.00 96.07 -21.40
C PHE A 5 -17.78 94.83 -20.97
N GLU A 6 -19.12 94.93 -20.95
CA GLU A 6 -20.01 93.81 -20.70
C GLU A 6 -19.95 92.77 -21.82
N VAL A 7 -20.07 91.49 -21.48
CA VAL A 7 -19.85 90.37 -22.42
C VAL A 7 -20.89 90.35 -23.55
N GLU A 8 -22.09 90.87 -23.29
CA GLU A 8 -23.17 91.01 -24.28
C GLU A 8 -22.85 92.08 -25.34
N MET A 9 -22.16 93.16 -24.93
CA MET A 9 -21.74 94.23 -25.85
C MET A 9 -20.65 93.76 -26.83
N LEU A 10 -19.78 92.85 -26.38
CA LEU A 10 -18.72 92.25 -27.20
C LEU A 10 -19.26 91.25 -28.25
N GLU A 11 -20.43 90.65 -28.01
CA GLU A 11 -21.16 89.85 -29.00
C GLU A 11 -21.82 90.76 -30.05
N ALA A 12 -22.43 91.86 -29.64
CA ALA A 12 -23.06 92.83 -30.54
C ALA A 12 -22.06 93.51 -31.50
N ILE A 13 -20.81 93.71 -31.09
CA ILE A 13 -19.73 94.29 -31.90
C ILE A 13 -19.05 93.23 -32.82
N GLY A 14 -19.47 91.95 -32.73
CA GLY A 14 -18.95 90.86 -33.57
C GLY A 14 -17.54 90.38 -33.20
N LEU A 15 -17.00 90.81 -32.06
CA LEU A 15 -15.68 90.39 -31.57
C LEU A 15 -15.71 89.00 -30.91
N ILE A 16 -16.88 88.50 -30.53
CA ILE A 16 -17.08 87.21 -29.87
C ILE A 16 -18.30 86.51 -30.48
N ASN A 17 -18.15 85.24 -30.86
CA ASN A 17 -19.22 84.48 -31.53
C ASN A 17 -20.42 84.11 -30.63
N SER A 18 -20.27 84.10 -29.29
CA SER A 18 -21.36 83.85 -28.33
C SER A 18 -20.95 84.23 -26.90
N SER A 19 -21.76 85.03 -26.21
CA SER A 19 -21.57 85.43 -24.80
C SER A 19 -21.53 84.24 -23.84
N LYS A 20 -22.39 83.23 -24.05
CA LYS A 20 -22.45 82.00 -23.21
C LYS A 20 -21.19 81.14 -23.33
N LEU A 21 -20.62 81.00 -24.53
CA LEU A 21 -19.37 80.26 -24.71
C LEU A 21 -18.17 81.00 -24.14
N PHE A 22 -18.15 82.33 -24.27
CA PHE A 22 -17.06 83.15 -23.73
C PHE A 22 -17.07 83.21 -22.21
N THR A 23 -18.24 83.31 -21.58
CA THR A 23 -18.35 83.22 -20.11
C THR A 23 -17.95 81.85 -19.60
N LYS A 24 -18.36 80.75 -20.24
CA LYS A 24 -17.90 79.39 -19.91
C LYS A 24 -16.38 79.23 -20.10
N LYS A 25 -15.82 79.80 -21.16
CA LYS A 25 -14.37 79.80 -21.43
C LYS A 25 -13.62 80.65 -20.41
N SER A 26 -14.13 81.82 -20.05
CA SER A 26 -13.56 82.68 -19.02
C SER A 26 -13.66 82.06 -17.63
N ALA A 27 -14.77 81.39 -17.30
CA ALA A 27 -14.91 80.65 -16.04
C ALA A 27 -13.90 79.50 -15.98
N ARG A 28 -13.71 78.75 -17.08
CA ARG A 28 -12.65 77.72 -17.20
C ARG A 28 -11.24 78.30 -17.10
N ILE A 29 -10.97 79.45 -17.72
CA ILE A 29 -9.67 80.13 -17.64
C ILE A 29 -9.42 80.60 -16.20
N ASN A 30 -10.40 81.22 -15.56
CA ASN A 30 -10.29 81.68 -14.18
C ASN A 30 -10.14 80.51 -13.21
N THR A 31 -10.89 79.43 -13.36
CA THR A 31 -10.68 78.23 -12.54
C THR A 31 -9.34 77.58 -12.81
N SER A 32 -8.86 77.58 -14.05
CA SER A 32 -7.52 77.07 -14.37
C SER A 32 -6.39 77.95 -13.80
N LEU A 33 -6.56 79.27 -13.75
CA LEU A 33 -5.57 80.18 -13.18
C LEU A 33 -5.55 80.15 -11.65
N LEU A 34 -6.71 80.00 -11.01
CA LEU A 34 -6.85 80.06 -9.55
C LEU A 34 -6.63 78.71 -8.85
N TYR A 35 -7.05 77.59 -9.48
CA TYR A 35 -7.12 76.28 -8.80
C TYR A 35 -6.21 75.20 -9.39
N LYS A 36 -5.58 75.44 -10.56
CA LYS A 36 -4.64 74.47 -11.12
C LYS A 36 -3.28 74.63 -10.45
N GLN A 37 -2.90 73.67 -9.61
CA GLN A 37 -1.53 73.57 -9.14
C GLN A 37 -0.59 73.33 -10.33
N THR A 38 0.47 74.12 -10.46
CA THR A 38 1.54 73.92 -11.45
C THR A 38 2.41 72.76 -11.00
N LYS A 39 1.97 71.53 -11.25
CA LYS A 39 2.74 70.30 -11.05
C LYS A 39 2.96 69.62 -12.38
N PHE A 40 4.18 69.16 -12.62
CA PHE A 40 4.56 68.51 -13.86
C PHE A 40 4.58 67.00 -13.67
N ASN A 41 3.72 66.28 -14.39
CA ASN A 41 3.53 64.83 -14.26
C ASN A 41 4.13 64.09 -15.48
N LEU A 42 4.28 64.76 -16.61
CA LEU A 42 4.82 64.15 -17.83
C LEU A 42 6.33 64.39 -17.95
N LEU A 43 7.06 63.37 -18.44
CA LEU A 43 8.51 63.46 -18.64
C LEU A 43 8.92 64.58 -19.63
N ARG A 44 8.04 64.91 -20.57
CA ARG A 44 8.27 65.96 -21.57
C ARG A 44 8.03 67.37 -21.03
N GLU A 45 7.27 67.51 -19.95
CA GLU A 45 7.02 68.82 -19.33
C GLU A 45 8.27 69.33 -18.61
N GLU A 46 8.94 68.45 -17.85
CA GLU A 46 10.14 68.81 -17.06
C GLU A 46 11.25 67.74 -17.20
N SER A 47 11.88 67.68 -18.38
CA SER A 47 12.90 66.67 -18.67
C SER A 47 14.15 66.78 -17.79
N GLU A 48 14.54 68.00 -17.39
CA GLU A 48 15.73 68.22 -16.54
C GLU A 48 15.52 67.69 -15.12
N GLY A 49 14.37 68.00 -14.51
CA GLY A 49 14.04 67.54 -13.16
C GLY A 49 13.99 66.02 -13.05
N TYR A 50 13.34 65.34 -14.02
CA TYR A 50 13.28 63.88 -14.05
C TYR A 50 14.63 63.22 -14.38
N ALA A 51 15.46 63.81 -15.25
CA ALA A 51 16.80 63.30 -15.53
C ALA A 51 17.69 63.37 -14.28
N LYS A 52 17.70 64.52 -13.58
CA LYS A 52 18.43 64.71 -12.32
C LYS A 52 17.97 63.74 -11.23
N LEU A 53 16.67 63.49 -11.14
CA LEU A 53 16.11 62.49 -10.22
C LEU A 53 16.65 61.08 -10.51
N ILE A 54 16.62 60.64 -11.77
CA ILE A 54 17.10 59.30 -12.15
C ILE A 54 18.60 59.17 -11.88
N THR A 55 19.39 60.18 -12.23
CA THR A 55 20.84 60.17 -11.97
C THR A 55 21.15 60.12 -10.48
N GLU A 56 20.43 60.89 -9.66
CA GLU A 56 20.66 60.94 -8.20
C GLU A 56 20.38 59.60 -7.51
N ILE A 57 19.35 58.89 -7.98
CA ILE A 57 19.00 57.56 -7.45
C ILE A 57 20.01 56.51 -7.93
N THR A 58 20.43 56.55 -9.20
CA THR A 58 21.33 55.53 -9.76
C THR A 58 22.77 55.67 -9.26
N THR A 59 23.29 56.88 -9.03
CA THR A 59 24.65 57.11 -8.53
C THR A 59 24.82 56.71 -7.06
N ASN A 60 23.78 56.88 -6.26
CA ASN A 60 23.82 56.67 -4.81
C ASN A 60 23.28 55.31 -4.36
N MET A 61 22.95 54.40 -5.28
CA MET A 61 22.56 53.04 -4.92
C MET A 61 23.70 52.33 -4.18
N TYR A 62 23.37 51.75 -3.03
CA TYR A 62 24.34 51.00 -2.23
C TYR A 62 23.92 49.53 -2.12
N THR A 63 24.91 48.64 -2.17
CA THR A 63 24.77 47.20 -2.01
C THR A 63 25.92 46.64 -1.19
N TYR A 64 25.60 45.64 -0.38
CA TYR A 64 26.56 44.76 0.24
C TYR A 64 25.92 43.37 0.35
N HIS A 65 26.73 42.32 0.21
CA HIS A 65 26.26 40.94 0.42
C HIS A 65 26.60 40.50 1.85
N PRO A 66 25.64 39.99 2.64
CA PRO A 66 25.88 39.63 4.06
C PRO A 66 26.79 38.42 4.26
N PHE A 67 27.06 37.65 3.20
CA PHE A 67 27.69 36.34 3.32
C PHE A 67 29.20 36.47 3.51
N GLY A 68 29.71 35.94 4.63
CA GLY A 68 31.12 36.02 5.01
C GLY A 68 31.51 37.28 5.80
N LEU A 69 30.55 38.15 6.11
CA LEU A 69 30.75 39.30 6.99
C LEU A 69 30.43 38.92 8.44
N SER A 70 31.25 39.41 9.37
CA SER A 70 30.95 39.37 10.80
C SER A 70 29.78 40.30 11.15
N LYS A 71 29.10 40.06 12.29
CA LYS A 71 27.99 40.93 12.74
C LYS A 71 28.39 42.40 12.85
N GLU A 72 29.63 42.68 13.24
CA GLU A 72 30.15 44.05 13.32
C GLU A 72 30.34 44.71 11.95
N GLU A 73 30.68 43.94 10.93
CA GLU A 73 30.82 44.44 9.56
C GLU A 73 29.45 44.66 8.90
N THR A 74 28.46 43.82 9.20
CA THR A 74 27.08 44.04 8.74
C THR A 74 26.50 45.33 9.29
N ASP A 75 26.73 45.63 10.58
CA ASP A 75 26.22 46.84 11.22
C ASP A 75 26.85 48.11 10.64
N LYS A 76 28.14 48.08 10.31
CA LYS A 76 28.83 49.17 9.60
C LYS A 76 28.22 49.42 8.23
N HIS A 77 27.96 48.36 7.46
CA HIS A 77 27.34 48.48 6.14
C HIS A 77 25.89 48.99 6.21
N GLU A 78 25.14 48.64 7.26
CA GLU A 78 23.80 49.16 7.49
C GLU A 78 23.80 50.65 7.87
N ASN A 79 24.78 51.12 8.64
CA ASN A 79 24.95 52.54 8.93
C ASN A 79 25.25 53.36 7.67
N ILE A 80 26.17 52.87 6.82
CA ILE A 80 26.48 53.52 5.52
C ILE A 80 25.25 53.56 4.61
N LEU A 81 24.45 52.49 4.60
CA LEU A 81 23.20 52.43 3.84
C LEU A 81 22.22 53.51 4.31
N ASN A 82 22.04 53.67 5.63
CA ASN A 82 21.12 54.63 6.21
C ASN A 82 21.55 56.09 5.96
N GLU A 83 22.85 56.40 6.10
CA GLU A 83 23.38 57.73 5.80
C GLU A 83 23.14 58.13 4.33
N ARG A 84 23.48 57.23 3.39
CA ARG A 84 23.27 57.46 1.95
C ARG A 84 21.79 57.61 1.62
N MET A 85 20.93 56.82 2.23
CA MET A 85 19.49 56.92 2.06
C MET A 85 18.96 58.29 2.50
N HIS A 86 19.39 58.81 3.66
CA HIS A 86 18.96 60.13 4.14
C HIS A 86 19.40 61.27 3.22
N LEU A 87 20.61 61.17 2.65
CA LEU A 87 21.12 62.12 1.66
C LEU A 87 20.23 62.12 0.41
N VAL A 88 20.01 60.94 -0.19
CA VAL A 88 19.18 60.78 -1.40
C VAL A 88 17.76 61.28 -1.16
N LEU A 89 17.16 60.98 -0.02
CA LEU A 89 15.80 61.42 0.32
C LEU A 89 15.70 62.95 0.45
N THR A 90 16.74 63.59 1.00
CA THR A 90 16.81 65.06 1.09
C THR A 90 16.93 65.69 -0.29
N ASN A 91 17.74 65.08 -1.17
CA ASN A 91 17.91 65.53 -2.56
C ASN A 91 16.65 65.29 -3.40
N ILE A 92 15.92 64.19 -3.20
CA ILE A 92 14.62 63.97 -3.85
C ILE A 92 13.62 65.04 -3.43
N LYS A 93 13.56 65.40 -2.13
CA LYS A 93 12.68 66.46 -1.64
C LYS A 93 13.03 67.82 -2.24
N SER A 94 14.32 68.15 -2.36
CA SER A 94 14.76 69.41 -2.97
C SER A 94 14.44 69.46 -4.46
N LEU A 95 14.61 68.36 -5.21
CA LEU A 95 14.24 68.27 -6.62
C LEU A 95 12.72 68.39 -6.84
N ILE A 96 11.90 67.76 -5.99
CA ILE A 96 10.44 67.90 -6.04
C ILE A 96 10.03 69.36 -5.83
N GLY A 97 10.66 70.05 -4.87
CA GLY A 97 10.37 71.45 -4.55
C GLY A 97 10.84 72.44 -5.63
N TYR A 98 12.03 72.24 -6.19
CA TYR A 98 12.65 73.15 -7.16
C TYR A 98 12.00 73.07 -8.55
N PHE A 99 11.76 71.85 -9.05
CA PHE A 99 11.18 71.62 -10.38
C PHE A 99 9.66 71.40 -10.37
N ALA A 100 9.01 71.55 -9.21
CA ALA A 100 7.56 71.32 -9.04
C ALA A 100 7.09 69.96 -9.61
N LEU A 101 7.89 68.90 -9.42
CA LEU A 101 7.60 67.56 -9.92
C LEU A 101 6.39 66.97 -9.20
N ASP A 102 5.56 66.19 -9.91
CA ASP A 102 4.47 65.45 -9.28
C ASP A 102 5.02 64.31 -8.40
N PRO A 103 4.77 64.30 -7.07
CA PRO A 103 5.27 63.26 -6.17
C PRO A 103 4.81 61.84 -6.54
N ASN A 104 3.63 61.68 -7.16
CA ASN A 104 3.14 60.37 -7.57
C ASN A 104 3.93 59.83 -8.78
N ARG A 105 4.35 60.71 -9.69
CA ARG A 105 5.21 60.33 -10.83
C ARG A 105 6.62 60.02 -10.39
N VAL A 106 7.14 60.79 -9.43
CA VAL A 106 8.44 60.51 -8.82
C VAL A 106 8.45 59.11 -8.18
N LEU A 107 7.38 58.74 -7.45
CA LEU A 107 7.22 57.39 -6.90
C LEU A 107 7.14 56.31 -8.00
N ASP A 108 6.42 56.57 -9.08
CA ASP A 108 6.30 55.67 -10.23
C ASP A 108 7.68 55.38 -10.90
N ILE A 109 8.52 56.40 -11.03
CA ILE A 109 9.90 56.28 -11.52
C ILE A 109 10.79 55.54 -10.52
N ILE A 110 10.64 55.81 -9.22
CA ILE A 110 11.34 55.04 -8.17
C ILE A 110 10.99 53.55 -8.27
N TYR A 111 9.73 53.21 -8.52
CA TYR A 111 9.33 51.82 -8.74
C TYR A 111 9.93 51.22 -10.01
N ASP A 112 10.02 51.94 -11.14
CA ASP A 112 10.68 51.43 -12.34
C ASP A 112 12.16 51.12 -12.10
N ILE A 113 12.87 52.04 -11.43
CA ILE A 113 14.27 51.85 -11.06
C ILE A 113 14.41 50.68 -10.07
N PHE A 114 13.46 50.53 -9.15
CA PHE A 114 13.44 49.41 -8.20
C PHE A 114 13.20 48.08 -8.93
N ILE A 115 12.22 47.97 -9.83
CA ILE A 115 11.91 46.77 -10.62
C ILE A 115 13.12 46.31 -11.46
N ALA A 116 13.91 47.25 -11.98
CA ALA A 116 15.13 46.92 -12.72
C ALA A 116 16.25 46.36 -11.81
N ASN A 117 16.29 46.76 -10.53
CA ASN A 117 17.42 46.53 -9.63
C ASN A 117 17.09 45.76 -8.34
N VAL A 118 15.92 45.11 -8.26
CA VAL A 118 15.39 44.40 -7.07
C VAL A 118 16.41 43.45 -6.48
N VAL A 119 17.01 42.66 -7.36
CA VAL A 119 17.91 41.57 -7.06
C VAL A 119 19.11 42.01 -6.22
N HIS A 120 19.66 43.19 -6.50
CA HIS A 120 20.85 43.68 -5.82
C HIS A 120 20.47 44.69 -4.72
N HIS A 121 19.58 45.65 -5.01
CA HIS A 121 19.41 46.85 -4.19
C HIS A 121 18.10 46.89 -3.36
N TYR A 122 17.42 45.75 -3.14
CA TYR A 122 16.13 45.77 -2.43
C TYR A 122 16.17 46.42 -1.05
N LYS A 123 17.22 46.19 -0.24
CA LYS A 123 17.34 46.78 1.11
C LYS A 123 17.35 48.31 1.06
N PHE A 124 18.07 48.88 0.10
CA PHE A 124 18.14 50.33 -0.11
C PHE A 124 16.75 50.92 -0.42
N PHE A 125 16.03 50.36 -1.39
CA PHE A 125 14.71 50.86 -1.79
C PHE A 125 13.65 50.70 -0.71
N ILE A 126 13.65 49.58 0.03
CA ILE A 126 12.71 49.37 1.13
C ILE A 126 12.95 50.37 2.25
N ASN A 127 14.21 50.60 2.65
CA ASN A 127 14.54 51.58 3.69
C ASN A 127 14.22 53.01 3.22
N LEU A 128 14.52 53.34 1.96
CA LEU A 128 14.17 54.63 1.35
C LEU A 128 12.66 54.89 1.42
N LEU A 129 11.83 53.90 1.05
CA LEU A 129 10.37 54.04 1.10
C LEU A 129 9.83 54.13 2.54
N LYS A 130 10.42 53.39 3.49
CA LYS A 130 10.06 53.49 4.93
C LYS A 130 10.39 54.86 5.53
N ALA A 131 11.51 55.46 5.14
CA ALA A 131 11.92 56.81 5.58
C ALA A 131 11.16 57.93 4.85
N SER A 132 10.62 57.64 3.67
CA SER A 132 9.95 58.62 2.82
C SER A 132 8.59 59.07 3.37
N PRO A 133 8.08 60.23 2.92
CA PRO A 133 6.70 60.65 3.18
C PRO A 133 5.64 59.73 2.57
N TRP A 134 6.03 58.77 1.71
CA TRP A 134 5.15 57.78 1.08
C TRP A 134 4.90 56.54 1.95
N LYS A 135 5.42 56.51 3.19
CA LYS A 135 5.08 55.48 4.19
C LYS A 135 3.57 55.43 4.49
N SER A 136 3.08 54.26 4.91
CA SER A 136 1.70 54.12 5.39
C SER A 136 1.48 54.99 6.63
N VAL A 137 0.31 55.63 6.74
CA VAL A 137 -0.05 56.47 7.88
C VAL A 137 -0.43 55.55 9.04
N ASP A 138 0.57 55.23 9.87
CA ASP A 138 0.52 54.97 11.33
C ASP A 138 1.66 54.01 11.74
N CYS A 139 2.84 54.57 12.05
CA CYS A 139 3.87 53.89 12.85
C CYS A 139 4.07 54.58 14.20
N SER A 140 3.06 55.30 14.72
CA SER A 140 3.25 56.16 15.89
C SER A 140 2.01 56.35 16.76
N ASN A 141 1.27 55.28 17.05
CA ASN A 141 0.37 55.20 18.21
C ASN A 141 0.07 53.71 18.45
N ASP A 142 0.75 53.12 19.43
CA ASP A 142 0.28 52.03 20.31
C ASP A 142 1.47 51.38 21.04
N ILE A 143 2.15 52.17 21.89
CA ILE A 143 3.08 51.64 22.90
C ILE A 143 2.41 51.56 24.28
N ASN A 144 1.21 52.11 24.48
CA ASN A 144 0.56 52.10 25.79
C ASN A 144 -0.95 51.87 25.69
N LYS A 145 -1.36 50.59 25.70
CA LYS A 145 -2.49 50.09 26.49
C LYS A 145 -2.52 48.56 26.48
N ASP A 146 -2.22 48.01 27.67
CA ASP A 146 -2.75 46.79 28.29
C ASP A 146 -2.44 45.45 27.58
N ARG A 147 -1.49 44.62 28.03
CA ARG A 147 -1.42 43.78 29.25
C ARG A 147 -2.75 43.09 29.64
N MET A 148 -2.77 41.76 29.37
CA MET A 148 -3.71 40.70 29.84
C MET A 148 -5.10 40.78 29.17
N ASP A 149 -5.65 39.72 28.54
CA ASP A 149 -5.84 38.34 28.99
C ASP A 149 -5.73 37.28 27.88
N ILE A 150 -5.44 36.06 28.32
CA ILE A 150 -5.64 34.78 27.62
C ILE A 150 -7.13 34.46 27.72
N ASP A 151 -7.82 34.21 26.60
CA ASP A 151 -8.88 33.21 26.51
C ASP A 151 -9.33 32.99 25.05
N ASP A 152 -9.78 31.76 24.83
CA ASP A 152 -10.18 31.13 23.58
C ASP A 152 -11.27 31.86 22.78
N ASP A 153 -11.12 31.93 21.46
CA ASP A 153 -12.27 31.85 20.54
C ASP A 153 -11.83 31.59 19.07
N GLU A 154 -11.92 30.32 18.67
CA GLU A 154 -11.98 29.87 17.29
C GLU A 154 -13.31 30.29 16.64
N ASN A 155 -13.46 31.55 16.20
CA ASN A 155 -14.41 31.96 15.14
C ASN A 155 -14.36 33.47 14.84
N LYS A 156 -13.22 33.95 14.35
CA LYS A 156 -13.19 35.12 13.46
C LYS A 156 -12.67 34.68 12.12
N SER A 157 -13.58 34.49 11.17
CA SER A 157 -13.27 34.71 9.75
C SER A 157 -12.53 36.04 9.70
N THR A 158 -11.24 36.02 9.39
CA THR A 158 -10.43 37.23 9.20
C THR A 158 -11.02 37.99 8.03
N THR A 159 -12.02 38.81 8.34
CA THR A 159 -12.60 39.80 7.47
C THR A 159 -11.46 40.63 6.95
N LEU A 160 -11.50 40.89 5.66
CA LEU A 160 -10.52 41.62 4.90
C LEU A 160 -10.10 42.95 5.62
N ASP A 161 -10.91 43.51 6.52
CA ASP A 161 -10.95 44.91 6.96
C ASP A 161 -9.88 45.47 7.92
N GLU A 162 -8.94 44.70 8.46
CA GLU A 162 -8.08 45.22 9.56
C GLU A 162 -6.63 45.61 9.21
N LEU A 163 -6.22 45.70 7.94
CA LEU A 163 -4.82 46.05 7.61
C LEU A 163 -4.72 47.29 6.69
N LYS A 164 -4.06 48.34 7.21
CA LYS A 164 -4.08 49.73 6.70
C LYS A 164 -2.80 50.08 5.91
N GLY A 165 -2.92 50.20 4.59
CA GLY A 165 -1.89 50.71 3.67
C GLY A 165 -2.33 52.02 2.99
N ARG A 166 -1.39 52.77 2.38
CA ARG A 166 -1.74 53.99 1.63
C ARG A 166 -2.25 53.63 0.23
N THR A 167 -3.50 53.95 -0.07
CA THR A 167 -4.21 53.58 -1.32
C THR A 167 -3.49 54.06 -2.59
N SER A 168 -2.75 55.18 -2.52
CA SER A 168 -1.97 55.71 -3.66
C SER A 168 -0.88 54.74 -4.15
N ASN A 169 -0.20 54.04 -3.24
CA ASN A 169 0.88 53.11 -3.60
C ASN A 169 0.32 51.87 -4.31
N GLY A 170 -0.82 51.36 -3.84
CA GLY A 170 -1.54 50.24 -4.46
C GLY A 170 -2.07 50.59 -5.85
N GLN A 171 -2.62 51.79 -6.03
CA GLN A 171 -3.13 52.26 -7.33
C GLN A 171 -2.03 52.41 -8.40
N ILE A 172 -0.84 52.93 -8.03
CA ILE A 172 0.28 53.08 -8.96
C ILE A 172 0.79 51.72 -9.43
N LEU A 173 1.00 50.79 -8.50
CA LEU A 173 1.38 49.41 -8.85
C LEU A 173 0.28 48.70 -9.66
N GLY A 174 -0.99 48.90 -9.30
CA GLY A 174 -2.14 48.38 -10.05
C GLY A 174 -2.15 48.87 -11.50
N LYS A 175 -1.86 50.16 -11.75
CA LYS A 175 -1.70 50.70 -13.10
C LYS A 175 -0.54 50.07 -13.87
N LYS A 176 0.60 49.78 -13.21
CA LYS A 176 1.71 49.05 -13.84
C LYS A 176 1.31 47.62 -14.22
N PHE A 177 0.54 46.93 -13.39
CA PHE A 177 -0.01 45.61 -13.74
C PHE A 177 -1.03 45.70 -14.89
N ALA A 178 -1.87 46.74 -14.92
CA ALA A 178 -2.84 47.00 -15.97
C ALA A 178 -2.18 47.22 -17.35
N HIS A 179 -1.01 47.87 -17.41
CA HIS A 179 -0.26 48.02 -18.65
C HIS A 179 0.07 46.68 -19.32
N TYR A 180 0.40 45.65 -18.54
CA TYR A 180 0.68 44.31 -19.08
C TYR A 180 -0.60 43.50 -19.40
N GLN A 181 -1.79 44.09 -19.19
CA GLN A 181 -3.08 43.48 -19.58
C GLN A 181 -3.44 43.84 -21.03
N ASP A 182 -2.92 44.95 -21.57
CA ASP A 182 -3.28 45.46 -22.89
C ASP A 182 -2.88 44.48 -24.03
N PRO A 183 -3.75 44.20 -25.01
CA PRO A 183 -3.49 43.25 -26.09
C PRO A 183 -2.36 43.68 -27.03
N GLU A 184 -1.99 44.96 -27.02
CA GLU A 184 -0.90 45.53 -27.84
C GLU A 184 0.50 45.30 -27.22
N SER A 185 0.62 44.98 -25.93
CA SER A 185 1.91 44.68 -25.31
C SER A 185 2.35 43.23 -25.65
N PRO A 186 3.55 43.01 -26.23
CA PRO A 186 4.00 41.67 -26.63
C PRO A 186 4.45 40.80 -25.45
N ASP A 187 4.78 41.41 -24.31
CA ASP A 187 5.43 40.75 -23.18
C ASP A 187 4.51 40.58 -21.96
N ASN A 188 4.68 39.47 -21.24
CA ASN A 188 4.05 39.26 -19.93
C ASN A 188 4.69 40.15 -18.85
N ALA A 189 3.95 40.42 -17.78
CA ALA A 189 4.47 41.16 -16.63
C ALA A 189 5.76 40.48 -16.09
N PRO A 190 6.87 41.23 -15.94
CA PRO A 190 8.16 40.66 -15.54
C PRO A 190 8.11 40.15 -14.10
N PHE A 191 8.82 39.05 -13.82
CA PHE A 191 8.81 38.46 -12.47
C PHE A 191 9.39 39.40 -11.39
N SER A 192 10.28 40.31 -11.78
CA SER A 192 10.79 41.36 -10.90
C SER A 192 9.68 42.28 -10.38
N LEU A 193 8.63 42.56 -11.16
CA LEU A 193 7.48 43.34 -10.71
C LEU A 193 6.69 42.60 -9.62
N TYR A 194 6.48 41.29 -9.76
CA TYR A 194 5.85 40.47 -8.71
C TYR A 194 6.69 40.42 -7.43
N LEU A 195 8.02 40.33 -7.55
CA LEU A 195 8.93 40.38 -6.40
C LEU A 195 8.90 41.74 -5.69
N VAL A 196 8.88 42.86 -6.42
CA VAL A 196 8.71 44.20 -5.83
C VAL A 196 7.39 44.30 -5.09
N ALA A 197 6.28 43.93 -5.74
CA ALA A 197 4.97 43.97 -5.13
C ALA A 197 4.94 43.15 -3.83
N ALA A 198 5.51 41.94 -3.86
CA ALA A 198 5.57 41.07 -2.70
C ALA A 198 6.48 41.61 -1.58
N LEU A 199 7.63 42.24 -1.90
CA LEU A 199 8.48 42.92 -0.91
C LEU A 199 7.78 44.11 -0.25
N LEU A 200 7.01 44.88 -1.01
CA LEU A 200 6.27 46.05 -0.50
C LEU A 200 5.11 45.62 0.40
N ILE A 201 4.42 44.53 0.05
CA ILE A 201 3.36 43.94 0.87
C ILE A 201 3.93 43.41 2.19
N LYS A 202 5.03 42.64 2.15
CA LYS A 202 5.67 42.09 3.36
C LYS A 202 6.12 43.17 4.34
N ASN A 203 6.54 44.33 3.84
CA ASN A 203 6.97 45.47 4.66
C ASN A 203 5.82 46.44 5.05
N ASN A 204 4.56 46.07 4.82
CA ASN A 204 3.36 46.89 5.11
C ASN A 204 3.34 48.26 4.40
N LEU A 205 4.01 48.38 3.25
CA LEU A 205 4.00 49.62 2.44
C LEU A 205 2.81 49.69 1.47
N VAL A 206 2.28 48.53 1.08
CA VAL A 206 1.14 48.35 0.17
C VAL A 206 0.19 47.33 0.78
N ASN A 207 -1.12 47.62 0.73
CA ASN A 207 -2.13 46.68 1.17
C ASN A 207 -2.44 45.65 0.06
N LEU A 208 -2.62 44.39 0.45
CA LEU A 208 -2.96 43.33 -0.50
C LEU A 208 -4.29 43.61 -1.21
N LYS A 209 -5.30 44.13 -0.50
CA LYS A 209 -6.62 44.45 -1.10
C LYS A 209 -6.54 45.42 -2.28
N ASP A 210 -5.82 46.51 -2.04
CA ASP A 210 -5.72 47.62 -3.00
C ASP A 210 -5.06 47.14 -4.28
N LEU A 211 -4.09 46.24 -4.17
CA LEU A 211 -3.45 45.63 -5.33
C LEU A 211 -4.32 44.54 -5.97
N TYR A 212 -4.94 43.69 -5.17
CA TYR A 212 -5.70 42.52 -5.64
C TYR A 212 -6.88 42.91 -6.53
N ALA A 213 -7.54 44.05 -6.24
CA ALA A 213 -8.64 44.58 -7.05
C ALA A 213 -8.21 44.98 -8.49
N HIS A 214 -6.92 45.24 -8.71
CA HIS A 214 -6.38 45.64 -10.01
C HIS A 214 -5.78 44.47 -10.83
N LEU A 215 -5.71 43.26 -10.25
CA LEU A 215 -5.13 42.09 -10.91
C LEU A 215 -6.18 41.34 -11.73
N THR A 216 -5.79 40.92 -12.93
CA THR A 216 -6.58 40.01 -13.76
C THR A 216 -6.09 38.57 -13.60
N PRO A 217 -6.97 37.56 -13.72
CA PRO A 217 -8.40 37.61 -14.08
C PRO A 217 -9.33 37.96 -12.90
N GLU A 218 -10.56 38.37 -13.20
CA GLU A 218 -11.64 38.49 -12.21
C GLU A 218 -11.92 37.14 -11.52
N ASN A 219 -12.47 37.17 -10.29
CA ASN A 219 -12.68 35.93 -9.54
C ASN A 219 -13.68 34.98 -10.23
N ASP A 220 -14.64 35.51 -10.98
CA ASP A 220 -15.67 34.72 -11.65
C ASP A 220 -15.14 33.97 -12.88
N SER A 221 -14.10 34.49 -13.54
CA SER A 221 -13.46 33.83 -14.71
C SER A 221 -12.43 32.77 -14.32
N MET A 222 -12.12 32.62 -13.04
CA MET A 222 -11.20 31.59 -12.53
C MET A 222 -11.68 30.16 -12.82
N ASP A 223 -13.00 29.95 -12.85
CA ASP A 223 -13.60 28.65 -13.16
C ASP A 223 -13.45 28.29 -14.65
N GLU A 224 -13.52 29.29 -15.53
CA GLU A 224 -13.27 29.12 -16.95
C GLU A 224 -11.79 28.81 -17.22
N GLU A 225 -10.87 29.51 -16.55
CA GLU A 225 -9.44 29.21 -16.63
C GLU A 225 -9.12 27.80 -16.15
N TYR A 226 -9.74 27.37 -15.05
CA TYR A 226 -9.56 26.00 -14.56
C TYR A 226 -10.04 24.96 -15.58
N ASN A 227 -11.17 25.21 -16.24
CA ASN A 227 -11.66 24.34 -17.30
C ASN A 227 -10.75 24.34 -18.54
N LEU A 228 -10.13 25.46 -18.89
CA LEU A 228 -9.12 25.54 -19.94
C LEU A 228 -7.86 24.76 -19.55
N TYR A 229 -7.39 24.91 -18.32
CA TYR A 229 -6.29 24.12 -17.76
C TYR A 229 -6.58 22.62 -17.86
N LEU A 230 -7.77 22.16 -17.47
CA LEU A 230 -8.14 20.74 -17.59
C LEU A 230 -8.17 20.26 -19.05
N LYS A 231 -8.59 21.11 -19.99
CA LYS A 231 -8.52 20.80 -21.43
C LYS A 231 -7.06 20.69 -21.91
N GLU A 232 -6.16 21.53 -21.40
CA GLU A 232 -4.73 21.42 -21.68
C GLU A 232 -4.11 20.16 -21.08
N VAL A 233 -4.44 19.84 -19.83
CA VAL A 233 -4.01 18.60 -19.18
C VAL A 233 -4.46 17.38 -19.99
N LYS A 234 -5.73 17.33 -20.41
CA LYS A 234 -6.25 16.28 -21.31
C LYS A 234 -5.43 16.16 -22.59
N LYS A 235 -5.17 17.28 -23.28
CA LYS A 235 -4.37 17.29 -24.51
C LYS A 235 -2.93 16.83 -24.29
N ASN A 236 -2.30 17.23 -23.20
CA ASN A 236 -0.93 16.83 -22.88
C ASN A 236 -0.86 15.32 -22.59
N THR A 237 -1.82 14.79 -21.83
CA THR A 237 -1.90 13.34 -21.56
C THR A 237 -2.16 12.51 -22.83
N GLU A 238 -2.81 13.07 -23.86
CA GLU A 238 -3.00 12.40 -25.15
C GLU A 238 -1.73 12.46 -26.03
N ARG A 239 -0.94 13.55 -25.94
CA ARG A 239 0.24 13.82 -26.78
C ARG A 239 1.51 13.07 -26.40
N ASP A 240 1.63 12.56 -25.17
CA ASP A 240 2.78 11.75 -24.74
C ASP A 240 2.92 10.41 -25.52
N ASN A 241 2.03 10.14 -26.49
CA ASN A 241 2.03 8.97 -27.37
C ASN A 241 2.79 9.13 -28.71
N GLU A 242 3.34 10.30 -29.06
CA GLU A 242 4.13 10.53 -30.30
C GLU A 242 5.48 11.23 -30.03
N PRO A 243 6.60 10.85 -30.69
CA PRO A 243 7.90 11.48 -30.47
C PRO A 243 8.15 12.69 -31.38
N ASN A 244 8.22 13.90 -30.77
CA ASN A 244 8.86 15.16 -31.22
C ASN A 244 8.28 15.89 -32.48
N PRO A 245 8.62 17.18 -32.76
CA PRO A 245 9.22 18.26 -31.95
C PRO A 245 8.43 19.61 -31.99
N LEU A 246 8.77 20.54 -31.08
CA LEU A 246 8.64 22.01 -31.22
C LEU A 246 7.34 22.58 -31.82
N LEU A 247 6.24 22.54 -31.07
CA LEU A 247 5.13 23.47 -31.30
C LEU A 247 5.37 24.73 -30.47
N LYS A 248 5.61 25.85 -31.17
CA LYS A 248 5.61 27.21 -30.62
C LYS A 248 4.37 27.39 -29.75
N LYS A 249 4.53 27.36 -28.43
CA LYS A 249 3.45 27.71 -27.49
C LYS A 249 3.05 29.16 -27.79
N LYS A 250 1.79 29.39 -28.18
CA LYS A 250 1.18 30.71 -28.04
C LYS A 250 1.35 31.10 -26.57
N ILE A 251 1.96 32.26 -26.33
CA ILE A 251 2.14 32.82 -25.00
C ILE A 251 0.72 33.10 -24.47
N VAL A 252 0.19 32.19 -23.66
CA VAL A 252 -0.99 32.47 -22.83
C VAL A 252 -0.51 33.53 -21.85
N LYS A 253 -1.14 34.72 -21.84
CA LYS A 253 -0.83 35.76 -20.86
C LYS A 253 -0.93 35.14 -19.47
N THR A 254 0.15 35.25 -18.68
CA THR A 254 0.21 34.64 -17.36
C THR A 254 -0.78 35.32 -16.41
N ASN A 255 -1.53 34.51 -15.65
CA ASN A 255 -2.44 35.01 -14.63
C ASN A 255 -1.65 35.81 -13.58
N GLN A 256 -1.99 37.10 -13.42
CA GLN A 256 -1.22 38.02 -12.60
C GLN A 256 -1.37 37.71 -11.10
N LYS A 257 -2.53 37.16 -10.69
CA LYS A 257 -2.75 36.69 -9.31
C LYS A 257 -1.84 35.52 -8.96
N ALA A 258 -1.65 34.58 -9.89
CA ALA A 258 -0.72 33.47 -9.72
C ALA A 258 0.75 33.94 -9.63
N GLY A 259 1.13 34.91 -10.47
CA GLY A 259 2.46 35.53 -10.44
C GLY A 259 2.74 36.25 -9.11
N LEU A 260 1.76 37.01 -8.59
CA LEU A 260 1.88 37.66 -7.29
C LEU A 260 1.98 36.65 -6.15
N LEU A 261 1.17 35.59 -6.18
CA LEU A 261 1.24 34.50 -5.20
C LEU A 261 2.61 33.82 -5.21
N ALA A 262 3.18 33.55 -6.39
CA ALA A 262 4.53 33.02 -6.51
C ALA A 262 5.59 34.00 -5.95
N GLY A 263 5.42 35.31 -6.19
CA GLY A 263 6.24 36.35 -5.58
C GLY A 263 6.19 36.33 -4.05
N LEU A 264 4.99 36.31 -3.45
CA LEU A 264 4.80 36.32 -1.99
C LEU A 264 5.37 35.05 -1.32
N LEU A 265 5.09 33.88 -1.88
CA LEU A 265 5.62 32.61 -1.37
C LEU A 265 7.15 32.54 -1.48
N SER A 266 7.75 33.16 -2.51
CA SER A 266 9.20 33.17 -2.65
C SER A 266 9.93 33.94 -1.57
N ILE A 267 9.32 35.01 -1.07
CA ILE A 267 9.83 35.88 0.00
C ILE A 267 9.48 35.31 1.39
N GLY A 268 8.63 34.28 1.45
CA GLY A 268 8.22 33.63 2.70
C GLY A 268 7.07 34.32 3.42
N ASP A 269 6.28 35.18 2.75
CA ASP A 269 5.11 35.79 3.37
C ASP A 269 3.91 34.83 3.33
N LEU A 270 3.70 34.10 4.43
CA LEU A 270 2.66 33.10 4.55
C LEU A 270 1.27 33.69 4.83
N LYS A 271 1.19 34.85 5.51
CA LYS A 271 -0.08 35.45 5.93
C LYS A 271 -0.87 35.93 4.70
N ASN A 272 -0.23 36.72 3.86
CA ASN A 272 -0.85 37.25 2.65
C ASN A 272 -1.06 36.18 1.58
N SER A 273 -0.13 35.21 1.46
CA SER A 273 -0.30 34.07 0.56
C SER A 273 -1.50 33.20 0.94
N LYS A 274 -1.73 32.97 2.24
CA LYS A 274 -2.90 32.23 2.73
C LYS A 274 -4.21 32.89 2.33
N ILE A 275 -4.31 34.22 2.46
CA ILE A 275 -5.51 34.98 2.07
C ILE A 275 -5.84 34.78 0.58
N ILE A 276 -4.85 34.87 -0.30
CA ILE A 276 -5.04 34.65 -1.76
C ILE A 276 -5.50 33.21 -2.04
N LEU A 277 -4.91 32.24 -1.35
CA LEU A 277 -5.23 30.82 -1.49
C LEU A 277 -6.62 30.47 -0.91
N ASP A 278 -7.07 31.14 0.15
CA ASP A 278 -8.41 30.98 0.71
C ASP A 278 -9.48 31.56 -0.23
N ILE A 279 -9.20 32.68 -0.89
CA ILE A 279 -10.08 33.26 -1.92
C ILE A 279 -10.17 32.34 -3.14
N SER A 280 -9.04 31.75 -3.56
CA SER A 280 -8.94 30.99 -4.81
C SER A 280 -8.07 29.74 -4.67
N PRO A 281 -8.58 28.66 -4.07
CA PRO A 281 -7.78 27.47 -3.76
C PRO A 281 -7.26 26.75 -5.02
N ARG A 282 -7.94 26.90 -6.17
CA ARG A 282 -7.55 26.26 -7.42
C ARG A 282 -6.23 26.79 -8.00
N LEU A 283 -5.80 28.00 -7.63
CA LEU A 283 -4.51 28.57 -8.05
C LEU A 283 -3.32 27.70 -7.62
N GLY A 284 -3.40 27.08 -6.44
CA GLY A 284 -2.36 26.18 -5.93
C GLY A 284 -2.19 24.90 -6.75
N ILE A 285 -3.20 24.52 -7.53
CA ILE A 285 -3.21 23.29 -8.33
C ILE A 285 -2.77 23.57 -9.78
N MET A 286 -3.25 24.68 -10.36
CA MET A 286 -3.02 25.02 -11.78
C MET A 286 -1.54 25.33 -12.08
N TYR A 287 -0.88 26.07 -11.19
CA TYR A 287 0.46 26.63 -11.47
C TYR A 287 1.57 25.83 -10.79
N GLN A 288 2.47 25.28 -11.61
CA GLN A 288 3.61 24.50 -11.13
C GLN A 288 4.56 25.29 -10.21
N GLU A 289 4.72 26.59 -10.47
CA GLU A 289 5.60 27.48 -9.70
C GLU A 289 5.15 27.60 -8.24
N VAL A 290 3.84 27.78 -8.03
CA VAL A 290 3.22 27.85 -6.70
C VAL A 290 3.42 26.53 -5.95
N ILE A 291 3.25 25.40 -6.63
CA ILE A 291 3.46 24.06 -6.06
C ILE A 291 4.91 23.88 -5.58
N HIS A 292 5.90 24.25 -6.39
CA HIS A 292 7.31 24.14 -6.03
C HIS A 292 7.66 25.05 -4.85
N LEU A 293 7.10 26.27 -4.81
CA LEU A 293 7.34 27.21 -3.71
C LEU A 293 6.72 26.73 -2.39
N ILE A 294 5.49 26.21 -2.41
CA ILE A 294 4.88 25.58 -1.23
C ILE A 294 5.69 24.34 -0.82
N GLY A 295 6.12 23.52 -1.78
CA GLY A 295 7.01 22.38 -1.53
C GLY A 295 8.32 22.78 -0.86
N ARG A 296 8.95 23.88 -1.30
CA ARG A 296 10.15 24.47 -0.69
C ARG A 296 9.91 24.91 0.75
N ILE A 297 8.78 25.56 1.02
CA ILE A 297 8.37 25.95 2.40
C ILE A 297 8.19 24.72 3.27
N ILE A 298 7.47 23.70 2.79
CA ILE A 298 7.28 22.43 3.50
C ILE A 298 8.64 21.76 3.74
N HIS A 299 9.55 21.77 2.76
CA HIS A 299 10.87 21.16 2.89
C HIS A 299 11.67 21.76 4.06
N VAL A 300 11.68 23.09 4.18
CA VAL A 300 12.35 23.82 5.27
C VAL A 300 11.67 23.52 6.60
N SER A 301 10.34 23.56 6.63
CA SER A 301 9.54 23.27 7.84
C SER A 301 9.80 21.85 8.39
N LEU A 302 10.00 20.86 7.49
CA LEU A 302 10.28 19.46 7.86
C LEU A 302 11.74 19.16 8.22
N GLU A 303 12.68 20.00 7.80
CA GLU A 303 14.12 19.73 7.96
C GLU A 303 14.58 19.44 9.41
N PRO A 304 14.20 20.22 10.44
CA PRO A 304 14.63 19.96 11.82
C PRO A 304 14.13 18.61 12.35
N LEU A 305 12.83 18.32 12.20
CA LEU A 305 12.27 17.03 12.61
C LEU A 305 12.89 15.86 11.83
N TYR A 306 13.06 16.01 10.51
CA TYR A 306 13.63 14.96 9.66
C TYR A 306 15.05 14.60 10.07
N LYS A 307 15.91 15.59 10.35
CA LYS A 307 17.28 15.35 10.85
C LYS A 307 17.27 14.64 12.21
N LYS A 308 16.41 15.06 13.13
CA LYS A 308 16.27 14.46 14.46
C LYS A 308 15.84 12.99 14.40
N VAL A 309 14.81 12.69 13.60
CA VAL A 309 14.21 11.34 13.50
C VAL A 309 15.10 10.38 12.72
N MET A 310 15.65 10.82 11.59
CA MET A 310 16.48 9.96 10.74
C MET A 310 17.92 9.80 11.23
N LYS A 311 18.31 10.52 12.29
CA LYS A 311 19.68 10.54 12.83
C LYS A 311 20.71 10.72 11.71
N ILE A 312 20.41 11.62 10.77
CA ILE A 312 21.35 11.91 9.67
C ILE A 312 22.57 12.51 10.36
N PRO A 313 23.74 11.87 10.26
CA PRO A 313 24.92 12.43 10.88
C PRO A 313 25.16 13.80 10.22
N ASN A 314 25.48 14.82 11.02
CA ASN A 314 25.97 16.10 10.53
C ASN A 314 27.38 15.92 9.95
N VAL A 315 27.52 15.00 8.99
CA VAL A 315 28.68 14.97 8.11
C VAL A 315 28.36 16.03 7.08
N ASP A 316 28.81 17.25 7.37
CA ASP A 316 29.22 18.14 6.30
C ASP A 316 30.27 17.36 5.53
N PHE A 317 29.87 16.58 4.52
CA PHE A 317 30.84 16.10 3.55
C PHE A 317 31.40 17.38 2.94
N PRO A 318 32.68 17.71 3.19
CA PRO A 318 33.29 18.78 2.45
C PRO A 318 33.40 18.22 1.04
N LEU A 319 32.45 18.58 0.17
CA LEU A 319 32.75 18.65 -1.24
C LEU A 319 33.90 19.65 -1.32
N GLU A 320 35.15 19.15 -1.41
CA GLU A 320 36.38 19.95 -1.48
C GLU A 320 36.28 21.10 -2.51
N PRO A 321 37.20 22.09 -2.48
CA PRO A 321 37.79 22.81 -1.36
C PRO A 321 37.03 24.15 -1.13
N ILE A 322 37.35 24.85 -0.04
CA ILE A 322 36.90 26.24 0.17
C ILE A 322 37.38 27.08 -1.03
N PRO A 323 36.48 27.62 -1.89
CA PRO A 323 36.92 28.46 -2.98
C PRO A 323 37.40 29.80 -2.42
N THR A 324 38.65 30.13 -2.72
CA THR A 324 39.20 31.47 -2.58
C THR A 324 38.29 32.49 -3.27
N LEU A 325 38.05 33.60 -2.56
CA LEU A 325 37.23 34.73 -2.98
C LEU A 325 37.34 35.03 -4.48
N THR A 326 36.32 34.65 -5.24
CA THR A 326 36.12 35.16 -6.60
C THR A 326 34.66 35.59 -6.74
N TYR A 327 34.48 36.90 -6.68
CA TYR A 327 33.21 37.62 -6.66
C TYR A 327 32.47 37.56 -8.01
N HIS A 328 31.75 36.46 -8.28
CA HIS A 328 30.66 36.48 -9.27
C HIS A 328 29.49 35.62 -8.79
N TYR A 329 28.59 36.23 -8.02
CA TYR A 329 27.26 35.70 -7.74
C TYR A 329 26.31 36.21 -8.83
N GLU A 330 25.76 35.31 -9.63
CA GLU A 330 24.56 35.60 -10.42
C GLU A 330 23.35 35.23 -9.56
N VAL A 331 22.40 36.15 -9.42
CA VAL A 331 21.18 35.93 -8.64
C VAL A 331 20.11 35.37 -9.57
N CYS A 332 19.42 34.32 -9.15
CA CYS A 332 18.33 33.72 -9.90
C CYS A 332 16.96 33.81 -9.19
N ASN A 333 15.93 33.64 -10.01
CA ASN A 333 14.54 33.46 -9.60
C ASN A 333 14.44 32.28 -8.59
N PRO A 334 13.63 32.38 -7.50
CA PRO A 334 13.45 31.35 -6.47
C PRO A 334 13.12 29.95 -6.99
N LEU A 335 12.60 29.84 -8.21
CA LEU A 335 12.39 28.58 -8.93
C LEU A 335 13.69 27.81 -9.27
N TYR A 336 14.86 28.41 -9.06
CA TYR A 336 16.18 27.86 -9.40
C TYR A 336 17.09 27.64 -8.19
N GLU A 337 16.58 27.71 -6.95
CA GLU A 337 17.40 27.45 -5.76
C GLU A 337 17.74 25.96 -5.58
N ALA A 338 17.17 25.07 -6.39
CA ALA A 338 17.45 23.64 -6.38
C ALA A 338 18.26 23.21 -7.63
N ASN A 339 19.55 22.94 -7.41
CA ASN A 339 20.35 21.97 -8.16
C ASN A 339 20.60 22.20 -9.67
N LEU A 340 20.99 23.41 -10.08
CA LEU A 340 21.81 23.56 -11.30
C LEU A 340 23.29 23.67 -10.94
N VAL A 341 23.86 22.59 -10.38
CA VAL A 341 25.20 22.20 -10.83
C VAL A 341 24.97 21.65 -12.23
N ILE A 342 24.94 22.51 -13.24
CA ILE A 342 25.09 22.00 -14.61
C ILE A 342 26.49 21.40 -14.63
N PRO A 343 26.67 20.08 -14.87
CA PRO A 343 27.99 19.59 -15.23
C PRO A 343 28.27 20.14 -16.63
N LYS A 344 28.72 21.41 -16.71
CA LYS A 344 29.38 21.90 -17.91
C LYS A 344 30.66 21.10 -18.03
N LYS A 345 31.02 20.77 -19.28
CA LYS A 345 32.23 20.05 -19.69
C LYS A 345 33.41 20.35 -18.75
N LYS A 346 34.17 19.31 -18.38
CA LYS A 346 35.38 19.39 -17.52
C LYS A 346 36.14 20.70 -17.76
N GLY A 347 36.22 21.58 -16.75
CA GLY A 347 37.05 22.79 -16.76
C GLY A 347 36.39 24.15 -16.46
N CYS A 348 35.06 24.25 -16.30
CA CYS A 348 34.41 25.52 -15.90
C CYS A 348 34.17 25.62 -14.39
N ARG A 349 34.45 26.79 -13.80
CA ARG A 349 34.17 27.10 -12.38
C ARG A 349 32.66 26.97 -12.10
N VAL A 350 32.30 26.32 -10.99
CA VAL A 350 30.90 26.16 -10.56
C VAL A 350 30.41 27.47 -9.95
N THR A 351 29.54 28.20 -10.64
CA THR A 351 28.83 29.34 -10.05
C THR A 351 27.71 28.83 -9.14
N ARG A 352 27.70 29.27 -7.88
CA ARG A 352 26.60 28.98 -6.94
C ARG A 352 25.55 30.09 -7.07
N TYR A 353 24.35 29.71 -7.48
CA TYR A 353 23.19 30.59 -7.50
C TYR A 353 22.53 30.59 -6.13
N MET A 354 22.22 31.78 -5.60
CA MET A 354 21.52 31.96 -4.33
C MET A 354 20.36 32.93 -4.54
N PHE A 355 19.25 32.69 -3.85
CA PHE A 355 18.16 33.66 -3.83
C PHE A 355 18.60 34.95 -3.11
N PHE A 356 18.33 36.11 -3.70
CA PHE A 356 18.84 37.39 -3.17
C PHE A 356 18.26 37.78 -1.81
N TYR A 357 17.01 37.39 -1.55
CA TYR A 357 16.34 37.69 -0.30
C TYR A 357 16.59 36.55 0.67
N GLN A 358 17.45 36.76 1.67
CA GLN A 358 17.91 35.70 2.59
C GLN A 358 16.97 35.48 3.78
N ASN A 359 16.28 36.52 4.22
CA ASN A 359 15.39 36.53 5.39
C ASN A 359 14.00 35.90 5.09
N TRP A 360 13.92 35.01 4.11
CA TRP A 360 12.67 34.32 3.77
C TRP A 360 12.36 33.16 4.71
N LYS A 361 13.38 32.63 5.40
CA LYS A 361 13.24 31.48 6.31
C LYS A 361 12.68 31.86 7.68
N ASP A 362 12.85 33.11 8.09
CA ASP A 362 12.58 33.57 9.46
C ASP A 362 11.09 33.45 9.84
N ASP A 363 10.19 33.66 8.89
CA ASP A 363 8.74 33.63 9.11
C ASP A 363 8.11 32.23 8.92
N ILE A 364 8.92 31.19 8.62
CA ILE A 364 8.42 29.84 8.34
C ILE A 364 8.30 29.05 9.65
N PRO A 365 7.12 28.45 9.93
CA PRO A 365 6.95 27.62 11.12
C PRO A 365 7.78 26.33 10.99
N LEU A 366 8.66 26.09 11.97
CA LEU A 366 9.51 24.91 12.04
C LEU A 366 8.83 23.80 12.84
N CYS A 367 8.78 22.59 12.28
CA CYS A 367 8.22 21.44 12.98
C CYS A 367 9.29 20.80 13.87
N ASN A 368 9.12 20.86 15.20
CA ASN A 368 10.04 20.23 16.17
C ASN A 368 9.48 18.93 16.76
N SER A 369 8.15 18.81 16.79
CA SER A 369 7.41 17.62 17.23
C SER A 369 6.54 17.05 16.10
N PHE A 370 6.03 15.83 16.30
CA PHE A 370 5.07 15.22 15.36
C PHE A 370 3.68 15.88 15.44
N GLU A 371 3.32 16.48 16.56
CA GLU A 371 2.07 17.25 16.74
C GLU A 371 2.09 18.51 15.88
N ASP A 372 3.20 19.25 15.89
CA ASP A 372 3.40 20.42 15.03
C ASP A 372 3.26 20.03 13.56
N LEU A 373 3.84 18.89 13.16
CA LEU A 373 3.76 18.39 11.80
C LEU A 373 2.31 18.14 11.38
N LEU A 374 1.52 17.47 12.22
CA LEU A 374 0.13 17.14 11.91
C LEU A 374 -0.79 18.37 11.95
N ASN A 375 -0.41 19.43 12.66
CA ASN A 375 -1.17 20.69 12.67
C ASN A 375 -0.80 21.63 11.50
N ILE A 376 0.45 21.61 11.04
CA ILE A 376 0.97 22.55 10.04
C ILE A 376 0.85 21.97 8.62
N ILE A 377 1.24 20.71 8.40
CA ILE A 377 1.35 20.13 7.05
C ILE A 377 -0.01 19.99 6.35
N PRO A 378 -1.09 19.50 6.99
CA PRO A 378 -2.40 19.42 6.33
C PRO A 378 -2.92 20.76 5.83
N LYS A 379 -2.60 21.88 6.52
CA LYS A 379 -2.97 23.23 6.08
C LYS A 379 -2.34 23.59 4.74
N PHE A 380 -1.07 23.22 4.52
CA PHE A 380 -0.40 23.42 3.23
C PHE A 380 -0.84 22.40 2.16
N LEU A 381 -1.05 21.13 2.55
CA LEU A 381 -1.50 20.08 1.63
C LEU A 381 -2.91 20.36 1.07
N LYS A 382 -3.77 21.05 1.82
CA LYS A 382 -5.10 21.49 1.34
C LYS A 382 -5.00 22.32 0.04
N TYR A 383 -3.99 23.18 -0.08
CA TYR A 383 -3.84 24.07 -1.24
C TYR A 383 -3.08 23.44 -2.41
N VAL A 384 -2.10 22.57 -2.13
CA VAL A 384 -1.35 21.85 -3.18
C VAL A 384 -2.16 20.69 -3.74
N GLY A 385 -2.98 20.04 -2.92
CA GLY A 385 -3.73 18.86 -3.31
C GLY A 385 -2.83 17.69 -3.70
N ILE A 386 -3.22 16.99 -4.76
CA ILE A 386 -2.56 15.76 -5.26
C ILE A 386 -1.31 16.11 -6.07
N GLN A 387 -1.14 17.38 -6.46
CA GLN A 387 -0.02 17.86 -7.25
C GLN A 387 1.33 17.86 -6.49
N ILE A 388 1.33 17.47 -5.21
CA ILE A 388 2.55 17.25 -4.42
C ILE A 388 3.50 16.25 -5.07
N HIS A 389 3.01 15.39 -5.97
CA HIS A 389 3.86 14.46 -6.72
C HIS A 389 5.00 15.14 -7.49
N LYS A 390 4.87 16.43 -7.84
CA LYS A 390 5.92 17.20 -8.52
C LYS A 390 7.15 17.39 -7.62
N GLU A 391 6.94 17.41 -6.30
CA GLU A 391 7.96 17.56 -5.28
C GLU A 391 8.23 16.23 -4.56
N LEU A 392 8.86 15.30 -5.30
CA LEU A 392 9.13 13.95 -4.81
C LEU A 392 9.99 13.93 -3.53
N THR A 393 10.89 14.90 -3.35
CA THR A 393 11.74 14.98 -2.16
C THR A 393 10.94 15.24 -0.89
N VAL A 394 9.94 16.12 -0.97
CA VAL A 394 9.05 16.43 0.15
C VAL A 394 8.17 15.22 0.44
N LEU A 395 7.57 14.64 -0.60
CA LEU A 395 6.68 13.49 -0.48
C LEU A 395 7.39 12.28 0.14
N THR A 396 8.63 11.98 -0.28
CA THR A 396 9.45 10.91 0.30
C THR A 396 9.82 11.17 1.76
N LYS A 397 10.21 12.40 2.13
CA LYS A 397 10.47 12.79 3.52
C LYS A 397 9.23 12.63 4.40
N LEU A 398 8.05 13.04 3.91
CA LEU A 398 6.78 12.90 4.62
C LEU A 398 6.42 11.43 4.86
N VAL A 399 6.50 10.57 3.84
CA VAL A 399 6.26 9.11 3.98
C VAL A 399 7.21 8.49 5.00
N ARG A 400 8.47 8.91 4.97
CA ARG A 400 9.51 8.46 5.91
C ARG A 400 9.24 8.88 7.35
N LEU A 401 8.82 10.13 7.57
CA LEU A 401 8.42 10.63 8.89
C LEU A 401 7.16 9.93 9.39
N ALA A 402 6.15 9.75 8.54
CA ALA A 402 4.94 9.00 8.86
C ALA A 402 5.27 7.58 9.33
N LYS A 403 6.20 6.92 8.62
CA LYS A 403 6.65 5.56 8.94
C LYS A 403 7.42 5.50 10.26
N ALA A 404 8.21 6.52 10.56
CA ALA A 404 8.93 6.61 11.83
C ALA A 404 7.93 6.81 12.98
N HIS A 405 6.99 7.75 12.83
CA HIS A 405 5.96 8.00 13.83
C HIS A 405 5.12 6.75 14.09
N ILE A 406 4.59 6.09 13.05
CA ILE A 406 3.74 4.88 13.16
C ILE A 406 4.45 3.70 13.85
N LYS A 407 5.78 3.66 13.82
CA LYS A 407 6.55 2.62 14.52
C LYS A 407 6.72 2.87 16.01
N GLU A 408 6.51 4.10 16.48
CA GLU A 408 6.58 4.41 17.91
C GLU A 408 5.38 3.76 18.62
N LYS A 409 5.62 3.07 19.75
CA LYS A 409 4.63 2.19 20.40
C LYS A 409 3.45 2.96 21.07
N ASN A 410 3.50 4.29 21.14
CA ASN A 410 2.58 5.13 21.91
C ASN A 410 1.82 6.15 21.04
N ILE A 411 1.06 5.68 20.03
CA ILE A 411 0.31 6.59 19.14
C ILE A 411 -1.17 6.57 19.50
N SER A 412 -1.73 7.77 19.73
CA SER A 412 -3.17 7.95 19.88
C SER A 412 -3.92 7.56 18.60
N ASN A 413 -5.09 6.95 18.74
CA ASN A 413 -5.97 6.60 17.63
C ASN A 413 -6.31 7.82 16.75
N GLU A 414 -6.34 9.03 17.32
CA GLU A 414 -6.57 10.28 16.60
C GLU A 414 -5.47 10.56 15.58
N TYR A 415 -4.19 10.46 15.98
CA TYR A 415 -3.06 10.66 15.07
C TYR A 415 -2.99 9.58 13.99
N ASN A 416 -3.37 8.33 14.32
CA ASN A 416 -3.51 7.28 13.31
C ASN A 416 -4.58 7.64 12.29
N ASN A 417 -5.74 8.14 12.72
CA ASN A 417 -6.80 8.60 11.81
C ASN A 417 -6.35 9.79 10.94
N MET A 418 -5.59 10.74 11.51
CA MET A 418 -5.01 11.84 10.75
C MET A 418 -4.04 11.33 9.67
N TRP A 419 -3.14 10.40 9.99
CA TRP A 419 -2.25 9.79 9.00
C TRP A 419 -3.01 9.00 7.94
N LEU A 420 -4.06 8.25 8.31
CA LEU A 420 -4.92 7.54 7.36
C LEU A 420 -5.63 8.52 6.41
N SER A 421 -6.05 9.69 6.91
CA SER A 421 -6.63 10.75 6.06
C SER A 421 -5.59 11.30 5.06
N ILE A 422 -4.35 11.54 5.52
CA ILE A 422 -3.27 12.04 4.66
C ILE A 422 -2.91 11.00 3.59
N ILE A 423 -2.82 9.72 3.97
CA ILE A 423 -2.49 8.62 3.06
C ILE A 423 -3.57 8.46 1.97
N SER A 424 -4.85 8.48 2.38
CA SER A 424 -5.98 8.27 1.47
C SER A 424 -6.23 9.44 0.52
N VAL A 425 -6.04 10.69 0.98
CA VAL A 425 -6.30 11.90 0.18
C VAL A 425 -5.10 12.30 -0.67
N TYR A 426 -3.87 12.22 -0.14
CA TYR A 426 -2.68 12.75 -0.79
C TYR A 426 -1.73 11.66 -1.29
N PHE A 427 -1.26 10.74 -0.44
CA PHE A 427 -0.15 9.85 -0.83
C PHE A 427 -0.55 8.84 -1.91
N LEU A 428 -1.63 8.08 -1.72
CA LEU A 428 -2.09 7.09 -2.70
C LEU A 428 -2.50 7.75 -4.03
N PRO A 429 -3.31 8.82 -4.05
CA PRO A 429 -3.70 9.43 -5.31
C PRO A 429 -2.53 10.11 -6.04
N SER A 430 -1.50 10.58 -5.32
CA SER A 430 -0.28 11.11 -5.93
C SER A 430 0.50 10.08 -6.74
N VAL A 431 0.44 8.79 -6.36
CA VAL A 431 1.08 7.70 -7.12
C VAL A 431 0.50 7.60 -8.53
N SER A 432 -0.81 7.82 -8.69
CA SER A 432 -1.50 7.80 -10.00
C SER A 432 -1.00 8.86 -10.97
N LEU A 433 -0.47 9.97 -10.47
CA LEU A 433 0.06 11.08 -11.27
C LEU A 433 1.56 10.99 -11.52
N LEU A 434 2.30 10.20 -10.73
CA LEU A 434 3.72 9.96 -10.96
C LEU A 434 3.93 9.09 -12.19
N TYR A 435 4.87 9.48 -13.05
CA TYR A 435 5.34 8.59 -14.10
C TYR A 435 6.26 7.53 -13.48
N SER A 436 5.79 6.27 -13.42
CA SER A 436 6.53 5.05 -13.10
C SER A 436 7.75 5.24 -12.17
N ASN A 437 7.50 5.37 -10.86
CA ASN A 437 8.57 5.47 -9.85
C ASN A 437 8.49 4.33 -8.81
N PRO A 438 9.15 3.19 -9.06
CA PRO A 438 9.17 2.07 -8.11
C PRO A 438 9.81 2.41 -6.77
N GLY A 439 10.79 3.31 -6.74
CA GLY A 439 11.51 3.68 -5.51
C GLY A 439 10.58 4.35 -4.49
N PHE A 440 9.72 5.25 -4.96
CA PHE A 440 8.69 5.86 -4.12
C PHE A 440 7.65 4.84 -3.63
N VAL A 441 7.17 3.97 -4.54
CA VAL A 441 6.17 2.94 -4.22
C VAL A 441 6.68 1.98 -3.13
N MET A 442 7.97 1.64 -3.15
CA MET A 442 8.58 0.81 -2.09
C MET A 442 8.66 1.51 -0.73
N GLU A 443 8.93 2.82 -0.70
CA GLU A 443 8.89 3.60 0.55
C GLU A 443 7.46 3.71 1.09
N LEU A 444 6.49 3.94 0.20
CA LEU A 444 5.07 3.96 0.54
C LEU A 444 4.58 2.60 1.08
N TRP A 445 5.03 1.49 0.50
CA TRP A 445 4.80 0.16 1.07
C TRP A 445 5.39 0.02 2.47
N GLY A 446 6.57 0.57 2.69
CA GLY A 446 7.23 0.59 3.99
C GLY A 446 6.39 1.23 5.10
N LEU A 447 5.53 2.19 4.74
CA LEU A 447 4.52 2.83 5.57
C LEU A 447 3.25 1.96 5.69
N ILE A 448 2.66 1.60 4.55
CA ILE A 448 1.36 0.90 4.49
C ILE A 448 1.41 -0.45 5.18
N LYS A 449 2.52 -1.20 5.10
CA LYS A 449 2.66 -2.52 5.72
C LYS A 449 2.56 -2.55 7.25
N GLN A 450 2.64 -1.40 7.93
CA GLN A 450 2.47 -1.33 9.39
C GLN A 450 1.01 -1.50 9.81
N PHE A 451 0.08 -1.24 8.88
CA PHE A 451 -1.35 -1.32 9.16
C PHE A 451 -1.91 -2.72 8.90
N PRO A 452 -2.92 -3.16 9.69
CA PRO A 452 -3.60 -4.42 9.45
C PRO A 452 -4.32 -4.41 8.09
N PHE A 453 -4.42 -5.56 7.44
CA PHE A 453 -4.90 -5.66 6.06
C PHE A 453 -6.31 -5.09 5.81
N GLN A 454 -7.20 -5.15 6.81
CA GLN A 454 -8.54 -4.57 6.70
C GLN A 454 -8.49 -3.07 6.44
N THR A 455 -7.63 -2.36 7.17
CA THR A 455 -7.44 -0.91 6.97
C THR A 455 -6.75 -0.62 5.64
N ARG A 456 -5.77 -1.44 5.22
CA ARG A 456 -5.11 -1.32 3.90
C ARG A 456 -6.11 -1.47 2.76
N TYR A 457 -7.00 -2.46 2.83
CA TYR A 457 -8.02 -2.70 1.80
C TYR A 457 -9.08 -1.60 1.78
N SER A 458 -9.41 -1.02 2.94
CA SER A 458 -10.25 0.19 3.00
C SER A 458 -9.60 1.38 2.28
N LEU A 459 -8.28 1.58 2.45
CA LEU A 459 -7.54 2.61 1.72
C LEU A 459 -7.55 2.37 0.21
N TYR A 460 -7.36 1.12 -0.24
CA TYR A 460 -7.40 0.79 -1.67
C TYR A 460 -8.81 0.95 -2.27
N SER A 461 -9.85 0.60 -1.52
CA SER A 461 -11.24 0.83 -1.92
C SER A 461 -11.55 2.32 -2.07
N ASN A 462 -11.10 3.15 -1.12
CA ASN A 462 -11.23 4.60 -1.22
C ASN A 462 -10.47 5.15 -2.45
N TRP A 463 -9.27 4.64 -2.73
CA TRP A 463 -8.50 5.02 -3.91
C TRP A 463 -9.23 4.67 -5.21
N LYS A 464 -9.81 3.47 -5.32
CA LYS A 464 -10.57 3.02 -6.50
C LYS A 464 -11.84 3.85 -6.74
N ASN A 465 -12.62 4.05 -5.68
CA ASN A 465 -14.02 4.49 -5.80
C ASN A 465 -14.24 5.97 -5.50
N LYS A 466 -13.51 6.55 -4.54
CA LYS A 466 -13.68 7.94 -4.10
C LYS A 466 -12.67 8.87 -4.76
N SER A 467 -11.38 8.56 -4.71
CA SER A 467 -10.31 9.48 -5.15
C SER A 467 -10.41 9.87 -6.63
N TYR A 468 -10.74 8.92 -7.52
CA TYR A 468 -10.93 9.20 -8.95
C TYR A 468 -12.21 9.99 -9.26
N LYS A 469 -13.23 9.96 -8.40
CA LYS A 469 -14.48 10.71 -8.58
C LYS A 469 -14.36 12.14 -8.05
N GLN A 470 -13.67 12.33 -6.93
CA GLN A 470 -13.49 13.63 -6.30
C GLN A 470 -12.57 14.55 -7.11
N ASN A 471 -11.54 13.98 -7.76
CA ASN A 471 -10.50 14.75 -8.42
C ASN A 471 -10.57 14.62 -9.94
N GLN A 472 -10.85 15.74 -10.61
CA GLN A 472 -11.02 15.77 -12.06
C GLN A 472 -9.73 15.43 -12.83
N GLU A 473 -8.57 15.83 -12.31
CA GLU A 473 -7.26 15.49 -12.90
C GLU A 473 -6.99 13.98 -12.91
N LEU A 474 -7.32 13.30 -11.81
CA LEU A 474 -7.19 11.84 -11.73
C LEU A 474 -8.15 11.14 -12.67
N SER A 475 -9.35 11.69 -12.90
CA SER A 475 -10.27 11.13 -13.89
C SER A 475 -9.69 11.20 -15.31
N ILE A 476 -8.94 12.25 -15.64
CA ILE A 476 -8.28 12.39 -16.95
C ILE A 476 -7.19 11.32 -17.09
N VAL A 477 -6.31 11.22 -16.10
CA VAL A 477 -5.22 10.24 -16.10
C VAL A 477 -5.75 8.81 -16.08
N LYS A 478 -6.87 8.55 -15.40
CA LYS A 478 -7.57 7.26 -15.42
C LYS A 478 -7.99 6.87 -16.84
N VAL A 479 -8.56 7.79 -17.62
CA VAL A 479 -8.98 7.50 -19.00
C VAL A 479 -7.77 7.23 -19.89
N ALA A 480 -6.73 8.06 -19.81
CA ALA A 480 -5.50 7.89 -20.59
C ALA A 480 -4.79 6.56 -20.26
N SER A 481 -4.54 6.29 -18.97
CA SER A 481 -3.89 5.05 -18.52
C SER A 481 -4.69 3.80 -18.89
N LEU A 482 -6.03 3.85 -18.80
CA LEU A 482 -6.89 2.73 -19.17
C LEU A 482 -6.86 2.44 -20.69
N GLN A 483 -6.71 3.46 -21.54
CA GLN A 483 -6.49 3.25 -22.97
C GLN A 483 -5.14 2.57 -23.24
N GLU A 484 -4.07 3.01 -22.59
CA GLU A 484 -2.74 2.40 -22.71
C GLU A 484 -2.71 0.96 -22.18
N ILE A 485 -3.33 0.70 -21.03
CA ILE A 485 -3.45 -0.63 -20.44
C ILE A 485 -4.19 -1.55 -21.42
N ARG A 486 -5.32 -1.12 -21.99
CA ARG A 486 -6.05 -1.90 -23.02
C ARG A 486 -5.18 -2.18 -24.24
N ARG A 487 -4.39 -1.20 -24.70
CA ARG A 487 -3.47 -1.35 -25.84
C ARG A 487 -2.39 -2.40 -25.55
N LEU A 488 -1.77 -2.38 -24.36
CA LEU A 488 -0.78 -3.38 -23.97
C LEU A 488 -1.40 -4.77 -23.80
N MET A 489 -2.55 -4.85 -23.15
CA MET A 489 -3.26 -6.10 -22.89
C MET A 489 -3.63 -6.84 -24.18
N ARG A 490 -4.08 -6.15 -25.23
CA ARG A 490 -4.37 -6.77 -26.54
C ARG A 490 -3.15 -7.42 -27.21
N ARG A 491 -1.94 -7.01 -26.85
CA ARG A 491 -0.69 -7.52 -27.43
C ARG A 491 -0.03 -8.57 -26.55
N PHE A 492 -0.55 -8.82 -25.36
CA PHE A 492 0.08 -9.67 -24.35
C PHE A 492 0.02 -11.13 -24.80
N SER A 493 1.17 -11.76 -25.05
CA SER A 493 1.27 -13.16 -25.48
C SER A 493 2.44 -13.86 -24.78
N LYS A 494 2.55 -15.19 -24.94
CA LYS A 494 3.62 -16.00 -24.34
C LYS A 494 5.02 -15.60 -24.83
N ASP A 495 5.14 -15.19 -26.09
CA ASP A 495 6.44 -14.90 -26.73
C ASP A 495 7.01 -13.53 -26.34
N ASN A 496 6.13 -12.57 -26.00
CA ASN A 496 6.51 -11.18 -25.73
C ASN A 496 6.36 -10.77 -24.25
N THR A 497 6.12 -11.74 -23.35
CA THR A 497 5.91 -11.55 -21.90
C THR A 497 6.94 -10.64 -21.24
N LYS A 498 8.23 -10.74 -21.59
CA LYS A 498 9.29 -9.94 -20.97
C LYS A 498 9.20 -8.46 -21.34
N GLN A 499 8.99 -8.15 -22.62
CA GLN A 499 8.95 -6.77 -23.10
C GLN A 499 7.66 -6.09 -22.67
N ILE A 500 6.51 -6.72 -22.95
CA ILE A 500 5.20 -6.18 -22.58
C ILE A 500 5.03 -6.21 -21.07
N GLY A 501 5.53 -7.23 -20.36
CA GLY A 501 5.50 -7.28 -18.91
C GLY A 501 6.26 -6.13 -18.24
N ARG A 502 7.41 -5.69 -18.79
CA ARG A 502 8.12 -4.50 -18.28
C ARG A 502 7.33 -3.22 -18.52
N MET A 503 6.74 -3.07 -19.70
CA MET A 503 5.91 -1.90 -20.02
C MET A 503 4.65 -1.87 -19.15
N TYR A 504 4.02 -3.02 -18.96
CA TYR A 504 2.88 -3.19 -18.08
C TYR A 504 3.24 -2.87 -16.62
N GLY A 505 4.37 -3.38 -16.12
CA GLY A 505 4.89 -3.05 -14.79
C GLY A 505 5.02 -1.54 -14.57
N LYS A 506 5.58 -0.80 -15.54
CA LYS A 506 5.69 0.68 -15.46
C LYS A 506 4.33 1.36 -15.30
N LEU A 507 3.31 0.91 -16.03
CA LEU A 507 1.95 1.43 -15.89
C LEU A 507 1.33 1.06 -14.54
N VAL A 508 1.54 -0.18 -14.10
CA VAL A 508 1.01 -0.71 -12.82
C VAL A 508 1.62 0.01 -11.63
N HIS A 509 2.91 0.40 -11.67
CA HIS A 509 3.54 1.20 -10.62
C HIS A 509 2.82 2.53 -10.37
N SER A 510 2.20 3.09 -11.41
CA SER A 510 1.50 4.38 -11.34
C SER A 510 0.01 4.15 -11.03
N ASN A 511 -0.66 3.25 -11.74
CA ASN A 511 -2.10 3.03 -11.64
C ASN A 511 -2.46 1.54 -11.42
N PRO A 512 -2.15 0.97 -10.24
CA PRO A 512 -2.29 -0.46 -9.99
C PRO A 512 -3.74 -0.93 -9.95
N VAL A 513 -4.61 -0.17 -9.29
CA VAL A 513 -6.03 -0.53 -9.10
C VAL A 513 -6.76 -0.68 -10.43
N ILE A 514 -6.55 0.26 -11.36
CA ILE A 514 -7.19 0.24 -12.69
C ILE A 514 -6.58 -0.87 -13.56
N ALA A 515 -5.27 -1.04 -13.49
CA ALA A 515 -4.56 -2.06 -14.27
C ALA A 515 -5.00 -3.47 -13.89
N PHE A 516 -5.08 -3.79 -12.60
CA PHE A 516 -5.54 -5.09 -12.13
C PHE A 516 -7.02 -5.34 -12.43
N ASP A 517 -7.87 -4.32 -12.33
CA ASP A 517 -9.29 -4.45 -12.69
C ASP A 517 -9.48 -4.91 -14.14
N LYS A 518 -8.68 -4.36 -15.06
CA LYS A 518 -8.67 -4.75 -16.49
C LYS A 518 -7.95 -6.07 -16.74
N MET A 519 -6.90 -6.38 -15.98
CA MET A 519 -6.18 -7.64 -16.06
C MET A 519 -7.09 -8.82 -15.71
N LEU A 520 -7.83 -8.73 -14.61
CA LEU A 520 -8.76 -9.77 -14.19
C LEU A 520 -9.91 -9.95 -15.18
N GLU A 521 -10.42 -8.87 -15.78
CA GLU A 521 -11.43 -8.96 -16.84
C GLU A 521 -10.94 -9.79 -18.04
N MET A 522 -9.65 -9.71 -18.38
CA MET A 522 -9.09 -10.55 -19.46
C MET A 522 -8.90 -12.01 -19.05
N ILE A 523 -8.52 -12.27 -17.80
CA ILE A 523 -8.35 -13.62 -17.27
C ILE A 523 -9.69 -14.34 -17.16
N GLU A 524 -10.73 -13.63 -16.72
CA GLU A 524 -12.11 -14.13 -16.67
C GLU A 524 -12.57 -14.61 -18.06
N GLY A 525 -12.20 -13.89 -19.12
CA GLY A 525 -12.58 -14.23 -20.49
C GLY A 525 -11.74 -15.32 -21.16
N TYR A 526 -10.44 -15.44 -20.85
CA TYR A 526 -9.51 -16.29 -21.59
C TYR A 526 -8.54 -17.05 -20.68
N GLU A 527 -8.67 -18.38 -20.61
CA GLU A 527 -7.80 -19.25 -19.78
C GLU A 527 -6.32 -19.22 -20.22
N ASN A 528 -6.07 -19.19 -21.52
CA ASN A 528 -4.73 -19.19 -22.11
C ASN A 528 -3.89 -17.96 -21.70
N MET A 529 -4.53 -16.89 -21.20
CA MET A 529 -3.87 -15.66 -20.77
C MET A 529 -3.29 -15.75 -19.36
N THR A 530 -3.71 -16.74 -18.56
CA THR A 530 -3.25 -16.93 -17.18
C THR A 530 -1.72 -17.03 -17.10
N SER A 531 -1.12 -17.98 -17.82
CA SER A 531 0.34 -18.21 -17.76
C SER A 531 1.17 -16.99 -18.19
N PRO A 532 0.93 -16.37 -19.37
CA PRO A 532 1.63 -15.14 -19.76
C PRO A 532 1.48 -14.00 -18.74
N LEU A 533 0.28 -13.74 -18.21
CA LEU A 533 0.05 -12.64 -17.27
C LEU A 533 0.73 -12.90 -15.91
N VAL A 534 0.71 -14.14 -15.44
CA VAL A 534 1.49 -14.56 -14.26
C VAL A 534 2.99 -14.39 -14.50
N ASP A 535 3.50 -14.55 -15.73
CA ASP A 535 4.90 -14.21 -16.05
C ASP A 535 5.17 -12.70 -16.09
N GLY A 536 4.22 -11.91 -16.60
CA GLY A 536 4.27 -10.45 -16.61
C GLY A 536 4.33 -9.83 -15.22
N CYS A 537 3.65 -10.44 -14.24
CA CYS A 537 3.61 -9.99 -12.85
C CYS A 537 4.99 -10.00 -12.15
N LYS A 538 6.04 -10.55 -12.78
CA LYS A 538 7.40 -10.58 -12.22
C LYS A 538 7.96 -9.19 -11.94
N TYR A 539 7.51 -8.19 -12.68
CA TYR A 539 8.00 -6.81 -12.58
C TYR A 539 7.22 -5.94 -11.58
N LEU A 540 6.30 -6.54 -10.81
CA LEU A 540 5.49 -5.81 -9.83
C LEU A 540 6.22 -5.60 -8.50
N THR A 541 5.85 -4.52 -7.80
CA THR A 541 6.34 -4.23 -6.45
C THR A 541 5.51 -4.93 -5.36
N HIS A 542 6.00 -4.89 -4.11
CA HIS A 542 5.28 -5.47 -2.97
C HIS A 542 3.90 -4.83 -2.71
N LEU A 543 3.79 -3.50 -2.89
CA LEU A 543 2.50 -2.80 -2.74
C LEU A 543 1.49 -3.31 -3.77
N GLU A 544 1.94 -3.52 -5.00
CA GLU A 544 1.10 -3.96 -6.10
C GLU A 544 0.58 -5.38 -5.90
N PHE A 545 1.39 -6.29 -5.35
CA PHE A 545 0.94 -7.64 -4.98
C PHE A 545 -0.15 -7.63 -3.90
N ASP A 546 -0.09 -6.68 -2.98
CA ASP A 546 -1.11 -6.49 -1.95
C ASP A 546 -2.42 -5.92 -2.54
N ILE A 547 -2.30 -4.91 -3.41
CA ILE A 547 -3.45 -4.34 -4.14
C ILE A 547 -4.09 -5.39 -5.05
N LEU A 548 -3.29 -6.25 -5.70
CA LEU A 548 -3.82 -7.35 -6.50
C LEU A 548 -4.67 -8.31 -5.65
N SER A 549 -4.24 -8.61 -4.42
CA SER A 549 -5.00 -9.44 -3.48
C SER A 549 -6.34 -8.79 -3.12
N PHE A 550 -6.35 -7.48 -2.90
CA PHE A 550 -7.57 -6.70 -2.68
C PHE A 550 -8.52 -6.74 -3.90
N VAL A 551 -8.02 -6.44 -5.10
CA VAL A 551 -8.82 -6.38 -6.32
C VAL A 551 -9.40 -7.76 -6.67
N LEU A 552 -8.68 -8.84 -6.37
CA LEU A 552 -9.20 -10.22 -6.48
C LEU A 552 -10.42 -10.46 -5.58
N ILE A 553 -10.33 -10.12 -4.29
CA ILE A 553 -11.44 -10.29 -3.34
C ILE A 553 -12.62 -9.40 -3.73
N GLU A 554 -12.36 -8.17 -4.16
CA GLU A 554 -13.40 -7.26 -4.64
C GLU A 554 -14.14 -7.85 -5.85
N ARG A 555 -13.41 -8.42 -6.82
CA ARG A 555 -14.02 -9.06 -8.00
C ARG A 555 -14.88 -10.27 -7.62
N LEU A 556 -14.42 -11.10 -6.69
CA LEU A 556 -15.18 -12.24 -6.18
C LEU A 556 -16.48 -11.78 -5.48
N ALA A 557 -16.39 -10.72 -4.67
CA ALA A 557 -17.53 -10.14 -3.96
C ALA A 557 -18.51 -9.36 -4.85
N THR A 558 -18.06 -8.74 -5.95
CA THR A 558 -18.86 -7.85 -6.82
C THR A 558 -19.75 -8.61 -7.83
N SER A 559 -19.92 -9.91 -7.67
CA SER A 559 -20.57 -10.74 -8.69
C SER A 559 -22.10 -10.74 -8.57
N ASN A 560 -22.75 -9.75 -9.20
CA ASN A 560 -24.15 -9.87 -9.69
C ASN A 560 -24.30 -10.94 -10.80
N ARG A 561 -23.26 -11.75 -11.03
CA ARG A 561 -23.18 -12.78 -12.06
C ARG A 561 -23.41 -14.12 -11.42
N ASN A 562 -24.25 -14.95 -12.05
CA ASN A 562 -24.48 -16.31 -11.58
C ASN A 562 -23.16 -17.09 -11.60
N ARG A 563 -22.85 -17.73 -10.47
CA ARG A 563 -21.68 -18.61 -10.31
C ARG A 563 -21.84 -19.94 -11.05
N ILE A 564 -23.07 -20.29 -11.38
CA ILE A 564 -23.46 -21.47 -12.15
C ILE A 564 -23.80 -21.00 -13.58
N LYS A 565 -23.46 -21.81 -14.58
CA LYS A 565 -23.91 -21.60 -15.97
C LYS A 565 -25.44 -21.66 -16.07
N GLU A 566 -25.98 -21.14 -17.17
CA GLU A 566 -27.43 -21.22 -17.48
C GLU A 566 -27.93 -22.68 -17.54
N ASP A 567 -27.04 -23.64 -17.80
CA ASP A 567 -27.31 -25.09 -17.75
C ASP A 567 -27.69 -25.61 -16.35
N GLY A 568 -27.48 -24.82 -15.30
CA GLY A 568 -27.87 -25.15 -13.93
C GLY A 568 -27.02 -26.21 -13.23
N THR A 569 -26.03 -26.83 -13.90
CA THR A 569 -25.19 -27.89 -13.30
C THR A 569 -23.69 -27.61 -13.30
N SER A 570 -23.22 -26.77 -14.21
CA SER A 570 -21.79 -26.55 -14.45
C SER A 570 -21.31 -25.23 -13.85
N LEU A 571 -20.08 -25.22 -13.33
CA LEU A 571 -19.42 -24.01 -12.83
C LEU A 571 -19.25 -22.99 -13.96
N ALA A 572 -19.42 -21.71 -13.64
CA ALA A 572 -19.17 -20.65 -14.59
C ALA A 572 -17.70 -20.60 -15.01
N GLN A 573 -17.44 -20.45 -16.30
CA GLN A 573 -16.08 -20.50 -16.86
C GLN A 573 -15.19 -19.40 -16.25
N TRP A 574 -15.74 -18.21 -16.03
CA TRP A 574 -15.00 -17.08 -15.46
C TRP A 574 -14.45 -17.40 -14.06
N LEU A 575 -15.22 -18.14 -13.24
CA LEU A 575 -14.83 -18.50 -11.87
C LEU A 575 -13.73 -19.57 -11.90
N SER A 576 -13.83 -20.56 -12.79
CA SER A 576 -12.78 -21.56 -12.99
C SER A 576 -11.46 -20.92 -13.46
N ASN A 577 -11.52 -20.05 -14.48
CA ASN A 577 -10.35 -19.31 -14.97
C ASN A 577 -9.72 -18.45 -13.86
N LEU A 578 -10.55 -17.82 -13.01
CA LEU A 578 -10.08 -17.02 -11.90
C LEU A 578 -9.45 -17.88 -10.79
N ALA A 579 -10.03 -19.03 -10.47
CA ALA A 579 -9.49 -19.96 -9.48
C ALA A 579 -8.12 -20.52 -9.90
N THR A 580 -7.96 -20.90 -11.17
CA THR A 580 -6.66 -21.33 -11.72
C THR A 580 -5.62 -20.21 -11.69
N PHE A 581 -6.02 -18.97 -12.00
CA PHE A 581 -5.16 -17.79 -11.86
C PHE A 581 -4.74 -17.55 -10.40
N ILE A 582 -5.67 -17.58 -9.45
CA ILE A 582 -5.37 -17.44 -8.01
C ILE A 582 -4.34 -18.50 -7.59
N GLY A 583 -4.60 -19.78 -7.87
CA GLY A 583 -3.68 -20.87 -7.52
C GLY A 583 -2.28 -20.69 -8.11
N THR A 584 -2.16 -20.31 -9.38
CA THR A 584 -0.87 -20.12 -10.07
C THR A 584 -0.09 -18.90 -9.58
N VAL A 585 -0.78 -17.78 -9.35
CA VAL A 585 -0.20 -16.53 -8.85
C VAL A 585 0.31 -16.71 -7.42
N TYR A 586 -0.50 -17.29 -6.53
CA TYR A 586 -0.08 -17.55 -5.15
C TYR A 586 1.06 -18.56 -5.12
N LYS A 587 1.06 -19.62 -5.94
CA LYS A 587 2.21 -20.54 -6.03
C LYS A 587 3.52 -19.80 -6.32
N LYS A 588 3.49 -18.83 -7.24
CA LYS A 588 4.70 -18.18 -7.78
C LYS A 588 5.22 -17.02 -6.94
N TYR A 589 4.33 -16.17 -6.41
CA TYR A 589 4.71 -14.92 -5.75
C TYR A 589 4.60 -15.01 -4.24
N ALA A 590 5.74 -15.03 -3.55
CA ALA A 590 5.86 -15.13 -2.10
C ALA A 590 5.19 -13.97 -1.34
N ASN A 591 5.22 -12.77 -1.93
CA ASN A 591 4.88 -11.50 -1.29
C ASN A 591 3.38 -11.19 -1.21
N MET A 592 2.53 -12.02 -1.83
CA MET A 592 1.09 -11.81 -1.81
C MET A 592 0.48 -12.21 -0.48
N GLU A 593 -0.52 -11.42 -0.07
CA GLU A 593 -1.25 -11.69 1.15
C GLU A 593 -2.29 -12.78 0.93
N LEU A 594 -2.14 -13.87 1.68
CA LEU A 594 -3.02 -15.04 1.59
C LEU A 594 -4.17 -15.01 2.62
N SER A 595 -3.99 -14.28 3.72
CA SER A 595 -4.97 -14.22 4.82
C SER A 595 -6.33 -13.70 4.38
N GLY A 596 -6.37 -12.67 3.53
CA GLY A 596 -7.60 -12.09 3.02
C GLY A 596 -8.48 -13.09 2.26
N ILE A 597 -7.88 -13.88 1.36
CA ILE A 597 -8.61 -14.88 0.57
C ILE A 597 -9.10 -16.04 1.45
N LEU A 598 -8.27 -16.54 2.36
CA LEU A 598 -8.67 -17.63 3.27
C LEU A 598 -9.85 -17.21 4.16
N ARG A 599 -9.82 -15.99 4.69
CA ARG A 599 -10.94 -15.45 5.48
C ARG A 599 -12.18 -15.23 4.62
N TYR A 600 -12.03 -14.74 3.39
CA TYR A 600 -13.14 -14.64 2.44
C TYR A 600 -13.81 -16.01 2.23
N ILE A 601 -13.04 -17.08 2.01
CA ILE A 601 -13.57 -18.43 1.84
C ILE A 601 -14.32 -18.88 3.10
N ILE A 602 -13.77 -18.67 4.30
CA ILE A 602 -14.44 -19.01 5.56
C ILE A 602 -15.78 -18.26 5.69
N TYR A 603 -15.81 -16.96 5.39
CA TYR A 603 -17.06 -16.19 5.43
C TYR A 603 -18.07 -16.66 4.38
N GLN A 604 -17.62 -17.03 3.17
CA GLN A 604 -18.52 -17.59 2.16
C GLN A 604 -19.08 -18.94 2.59
N LEU A 605 -18.28 -19.77 3.26
CA LEU A 605 -18.74 -21.04 3.84
C LEU A 605 -19.72 -20.84 4.99
N GLN A 606 -19.59 -19.77 5.78
CA GLN A 606 -20.59 -19.44 6.79
C GLN A 606 -21.91 -18.93 6.19
N CYS A 607 -21.88 -18.39 4.97
CA CYS A 607 -23.04 -17.93 4.23
C CYS A 607 -23.63 -19.01 3.30
N ASP A 608 -23.32 -20.30 3.51
CA ASP A 608 -23.76 -21.44 2.70
C ASP A 608 -23.43 -21.37 1.20
N ASN A 609 -22.47 -20.53 0.81
CA ASN A 609 -22.01 -20.46 -0.57
C ASN A 609 -20.84 -21.43 -0.81
N VAL A 610 -21.20 -22.64 -1.19
CA VAL A 610 -20.27 -23.75 -1.39
C VAL A 610 -19.51 -23.63 -2.72
N ILE A 611 -20.02 -22.88 -3.70
CA ILE A 611 -19.46 -22.79 -5.06
C ILE A 611 -18.05 -22.15 -5.06
N ASP A 612 -17.78 -21.25 -4.13
CA ASP A 612 -16.48 -20.57 -4.02
C ASP A 612 -15.37 -21.53 -3.51
N LEU A 613 -15.69 -22.76 -3.08
CA LEU A 613 -14.71 -23.77 -2.67
C LEU A 613 -13.77 -24.22 -3.79
N VAL A 614 -14.16 -24.03 -5.05
CA VAL A 614 -13.30 -24.26 -6.21
C VAL A 614 -11.99 -23.46 -6.08
N ILE A 615 -12.05 -22.27 -5.47
CA ILE A 615 -10.87 -21.44 -5.21
C ILE A 615 -9.94 -22.14 -4.21
N LEU A 616 -10.48 -22.74 -3.15
CA LEU A 616 -9.69 -23.49 -2.18
C LEU A 616 -9.08 -24.75 -2.80
N LYS A 617 -9.86 -25.48 -3.61
CA LYS A 617 -9.41 -26.68 -4.35
C LYS A 617 -8.18 -26.38 -5.21
N GLU A 618 -8.28 -25.34 -6.04
CA GLU A 618 -7.19 -24.91 -6.92
C GLU A 618 -5.99 -24.34 -6.15
N LEU A 619 -6.24 -23.60 -5.06
CA LEU A 619 -5.17 -23.04 -4.25
C LEU A 619 -4.34 -24.14 -3.60
N ILE A 620 -4.98 -25.15 -3.00
CA ILE A 620 -4.29 -26.31 -2.42
C ILE A 620 -3.58 -27.10 -3.52
N HIS A 621 -4.26 -27.39 -4.63
CA HIS A 621 -3.69 -28.12 -5.75
C HIS A 621 -2.42 -27.45 -6.30
N LYS A 622 -2.46 -26.15 -6.65
CA LYS A 622 -1.29 -25.47 -7.23
C LYS A 622 -0.17 -25.24 -6.21
N MET A 623 -0.49 -24.94 -4.95
CA MET A 623 0.51 -24.62 -3.92
C MET A 623 1.16 -25.86 -3.29
N SER A 624 0.44 -26.97 -3.16
CA SER A 624 0.94 -28.21 -2.55
C SER A 624 1.26 -29.31 -3.56
N GLY A 625 0.55 -29.34 -4.70
CA GLY A 625 0.64 -30.42 -5.69
C GLY A 625 -0.22 -31.64 -5.34
N ILE A 626 -1.09 -31.54 -4.34
CA ILE A 626 -2.03 -32.60 -3.97
C ILE A 626 -3.26 -32.50 -4.86
N GLU A 627 -3.51 -33.53 -5.65
CA GLU A 627 -4.67 -33.65 -6.53
C GLU A 627 -5.42 -34.92 -6.17
N ILE A 628 -6.73 -34.79 -5.95
CA ILE A 628 -7.61 -35.95 -5.82
C ILE A 628 -8.02 -36.34 -7.23
N THR A 629 -7.50 -37.46 -7.69
CA THR A 629 -7.89 -38.06 -8.96
C THR A 629 -9.08 -38.97 -8.74
N GLU A 630 -10.21 -38.66 -9.37
CA GLU A 630 -11.46 -39.43 -9.27
C GLU A 630 -11.30 -40.86 -9.82
N ASN A 631 -10.49 -41.03 -10.87
CA ASN A 631 -10.26 -42.31 -11.55
C ASN A 631 -8.84 -42.84 -11.30
N LEU A 632 -8.67 -43.62 -10.24
CA LEU A 632 -7.41 -44.32 -9.95
C LEU A 632 -7.44 -45.72 -10.57
N SER A 633 -6.36 -46.12 -11.23
CA SER A 633 -6.22 -47.52 -11.68
C SER A 633 -6.00 -48.45 -10.49
N ASP A 634 -6.32 -49.74 -10.63
CA ASP A 634 -6.08 -50.75 -9.59
C ASP A 634 -4.62 -50.77 -9.12
N SER A 635 -3.68 -50.47 -10.02
CA SER A 635 -2.27 -50.36 -9.67
C SER A 635 -1.93 -49.15 -8.81
N GLN A 636 -2.60 -48.02 -9.05
CA GLN A 636 -2.45 -46.82 -8.25
C GLN A 636 -3.13 -47.00 -6.88
N LEU A 637 -4.32 -47.61 -6.84
CA LEU A 637 -5.02 -47.92 -5.59
C LEU A 637 -4.20 -48.86 -4.67
N ASP A 638 -3.61 -49.90 -5.23
CA ASP A 638 -2.73 -50.83 -4.50
C ASP A 638 -1.46 -50.13 -4.01
N ALA A 639 -0.93 -49.15 -4.76
CA ALA A 639 0.19 -48.31 -4.34
C ALA A 639 -0.18 -47.35 -3.18
N LEU A 640 -1.44 -46.91 -3.07
CA LEU A 640 -1.92 -46.11 -1.93
C LEU A 640 -1.92 -46.86 -0.60
N ALA A 641 -1.83 -48.19 -0.61
CA ALA A 641 -1.61 -48.99 0.59
C ALA A 641 -0.16 -48.91 1.11
N GLY A 642 0.79 -48.43 0.29
CA GLY A 642 2.18 -48.24 0.69
C GLY A 642 2.38 -47.01 1.57
N GLY A 643 3.64 -46.76 1.91
CA GLY A 643 4.07 -45.52 2.55
C GLY A 643 4.20 -44.35 1.57
N ASP A 644 4.74 -43.25 2.08
CA ASP A 644 4.70 -41.96 1.39
C ASP A 644 5.52 -41.91 0.10
N THR A 645 6.59 -42.71 -0.03
CA THR A 645 7.39 -42.74 -1.26
C THR A 645 6.66 -43.45 -2.39
N LEU A 646 6.10 -44.63 -2.11
CA LEU A 646 5.30 -45.36 -3.11
C LEU A 646 4.04 -44.58 -3.52
N LYS A 647 3.38 -43.93 -2.55
CA LYS A 647 2.24 -43.03 -2.81
C LYS A 647 2.60 -41.89 -3.75
N ARG A 648 3.73 -41.21 -3.53
CA ARG A 648 4.16 -40.09 -4.39
C ARG A 648 4.47 -40.52 -5.82
N GLU A 649 4.91 -41.75 -6.01
CA GLU A 649 5.18 -42.30 -7.34
C GLU A 649 3.90 -42.69 -8.07
N ALA A 650 2.87 -43.14 -7.35
CA ALA A 650 1.54 -43.40 -7.90
C ALA A 650 0.87 -42.14 -8.50
N TYR A 651 1.18 -40.95 -7.95
CA TYR A 651 0.66 -39.64 -8.38
C TYR A 651 1.56 -38.87 -9.36
N ASN A 652 2.54 -39.52 -10.01
CA ASN A 652 3.54 -38.93 -10.92
C ASN A 652 4.49 -37.90 -10.26
N ALA A 653 5.76 -38.29 -10.11
CA ALA A 653 6.79 -37.57 -9.35
C ALA A 653 7.27 -36.21 -9.92
N GLU A 654 6.83 -35.79 -11.11
CA GLU A 654 7.31 -34.53 -11.72
C GLU A 654 6.66 -33.27 -11.13
N HIS A 655 5.39 -33.33 -10.70
CA HIS A 655 4.65 -32.15 -10.26
C HIS A 655 4.91 -31.73 -8.80
N LEU A 656 5.40 -32.64 -7.94
CA LEU A 656 5.63 -32.39 -6.51
C LEU A 656 7.00 -31.78 -6.16
N LYS A 657 7.97 -31.75 -7.08
CA LYS A 657 9.37 -31.41 -6.76
C LYS A 657 9.60 -29.94 -6.37
N ASN A 658 8.66 -29.03 -6.62
CA ASN A 658 8.83 -27.57 -6.43
C ASN A 658 7.78 -26.89 -5.52
N THR A 659 6.96 -27.64 -4.77
CA THR A 659 5.82 -27.07 -3.99
C THR A 659 6.09 -26.86 -2.50
N LYS A 660 7.20 -27.37 -1.94
CA LYS A 660 7.48 -27.31 -0.49
C LYS A 660 7.51 -25.89 0.09
N LYS A 661 8.06 -24.92 -0.65
CA LYS A 661 8.13 -23.52 -0.18
C LYS A 661 6.75 -22.86 -0.16
N SER A 662 5.93 -23.13 -1.19
CA SER A 662 4.56 -22.62 -1.27
C SER A 662 3.65 -23.30 -0.24
N SER A 663 3.75 -24.62 -0.05
CA SER A 663 2.96 -25.35 0.95
C SER A 663 3.26 -24.90 2.37
N ASN A 664 4.55 -24.77 2.74
CA ASN A 664 4.93 -24.26 4.05
C ASN A 664 4.42 -22.84 4.30
N ARG A 665 4.40 -21.98 3.27
CA ARG A 665 3.84 -20.63 3.41
C ARG A 665 2.35 -20.68 3.71
N LEU A 666 1.57 -21.51 2.99
CA LEU A 666 0.15 -21.69 3.24
C LEU A 666 -0.11 -22.15 4.69
N ILE A 667 0.70 -23.09 5.20
CA ILE A 667 0.57 -23.57 6.58
C ILE A 667 0.98 -22.54 7.61
N HIS A 668 2.08 -21.81 7.38
CA HIS A 668 2.47 -20.72 8.27
C HIS A 668 1.36 -19.69 8.38
N THR A 669 0.70 -19.33 7.26
CA THR A 669 -0.45 -18.42 7.31
C THR A 669 -1.66 -19.01 8.04
N LEU A 670 -1.98 -20.28 7.81
CA LEU A 670 -3.09 -20.94 8.51
C LEU A 670 -2.83 -21.04 10.03
N THR A 671 -1.58 -21.31 10.43
CA THR A 671 -1.16 -21.43 11.83
C THR A 671 -1.11 -20.07 12.52
N SER A 672 -0.51 -19.06 11.88
CA SER A 672 -0.36 -17.71 12.46
C SER A 672 -1.69 -17.05 12.76
N TYR A 673 -2.71 -17.33 11.95
CA TYR A 673 -4.06 -16.79 12.13
C TYR A 673 -5.03 -17.78 12.78
N ASN A 674 -4.55 -18.95 13.22
CA ASN A 674 -5.34 -20.01 13.84
C ASN A 674 -6.59 -20.42 13.03
N LEU A 675 -6.44 -20.50 11.70
CA LEU A 675 -7.51 -20.78 10.73
C LEU A 675 -7.67 -22.26 10.40
N ILE A 676 -6.79 -23.14 10.91
CA ILE A 676 -6.80 -24.58 10.60
C ILE A 676 -8.11 -25.23 11.05
N ALA A 677 -8.43 -25.14 12.34
CA ALA A 677 -9.65 -25.76 12.90
C ALA A 677 -10.93 -25.12 12.36
N PRO A 678 -11.08 -23.77 12.32
CA PRO A 678 -12.28 -23.16 11.75
C PRO A 678 -12.55 -23.56 10.31
N LEU A 679 -11.52 -23.60 9.45
CA LEU A 679 -11.69 -23.99 8.05
C LEU A 679 -12.06 -25.47 7.91
N LEU A 680 -11.39 -26.35 8.66
CA LEU A 680 -11.67 -27.78 8.63
C LEU A 680 -13.10 -28.10 9.11
N ILE A 681 -13.50 -27.53 10.25
CA ILE A 681 -14.84 -27.71 10.82
C ILE A 681 -15.90 -27.17 9.85
N SER A 682 -15.68 -25.99 9.26
CA SER A 682 -16.61 -25.40 8.30
C SER A 682 -16.77 -26.29 7.06
N LEU A 683 -15.70 -26.91 6.56
CA LEU A 683 -15.77 -27.85 5.43
C LEU A 683 -16.57 -29.11 5.80
N CYS A 684 -16.35 -29.66 6.99
CA CYS A 684 -17.09 -30.84 7.46
C CYS A 684 -18.59 -30.56 7.63
N GLN A 685 -18.93 -29.41 8.23
CA GLN A 685 -20.33 -28.99 8.40
C GLN A 685 -21.00 -28.71 7.06
N GLN A 686 -20.31 -28.04 6.13
CA GLN A 686 -20.89 -27.77 4.82
C GLN A 686 -21.17 -29.06 4.05
N ARG A 687 -20.32 -30.09 4.18
CA ARG A 687 -20.56 -31.39 3.56
C ARG A 687 -21.88 -32.03 4.04
N SER A 688 -22.20 -31.96 5.34
CA SER A 688 -23.47 -32.50 5.86
C SER A 688 -24.67 -31.59 5.54
N ILE A 689 -24.49 -30.26 5.60
CA ILE A 689 -25.54 -29.27 5.31
C ILE A 689 -25.95 -29.28 3.82
N CYS A 690 -25.01 -29.54 2.90
CA CYS A 690 -25.26 -29.56 1.45
C CYS A 690 -26.46 -30.43 1.05
N ILE A 691 -26.67 -31.56 1.74
CA ILE A 691 -27.75 -32.52 1.45
C ILE A 691 -29.13 -31.91 1.75
N TYR A 692 -29.21 -31.05 2.76
CA TYR A 692 -30.46 -30.48 3.26
C TYR A 692 -30.75 -29.08 2.70
N ASN A 693 -29.89 -28.56 1.83
CA ASN A 693 -30.03 -27.20 1.33
C ASN A 693 -31.14 -27.13 0.26
N THR A 694 -32.32 -26.66 0.67
CA THR A 694 -33.56 -26.61 -0.13
C THR A 694 -33.54 -25.59 -1.26
N SER A 695 -32.52 -24.73 -1.34
CA SER A 695 -32.40 -23.69 -2.37
C SER A 695 -31.97 -24.21 -3.75
N LEU A 696 -31.49 -25.45 -3.85
CA LEU A 696 -30.94 -26.04 -5.07
C LEU A 696 -31.96 -27.02 -5.68
N SER A 697 -32.56 -26.66 -6.82
CA SER A 697 -33.69 -27.40 -7.42
C SER A 697 -33.32 -28.72 -8.10
N HIS A 698 -32.05 -28.97 -8.40
CA HIS A 698 -31.60 -30.14 -9.15
C HIS A 698 -30.73 -31.08 -8.32
N LEU A 699 -31.19 -32.34 -8.16
CA LEU A 699 -30.47 -33.39 -7.42
C LEU A 699 -29.03 -33.62 -7.93
N LYS A 700 -28.82 -33.53 -9.25
CA LYS A 700 -27.50 -33.67 -9.86
C LYS A 700 -26.53 -32.58 -9.38
N LEU A 701 -27.02 -31.37 -9.19
CA LEU A 701 -26.18 -30.29 -8.66
C LEU A 701 -25.87 -30.54 -7.19
N ILE A 702 -26.85 -30.97 -6.38
CA ILE A 702 -26.60 -31.33 -4.98
C ILE A 702 -25.54 -32.44 -4.88
N GLY A 703 -25.63 -33.47 -5.72
CA GLY A 703 -24.60 -34.53 -5.81
C GLY A 703 -23.23 -33.97 -6.15
N ASN A 704 -23.12 -33.16 -7.20
CA ASN A 704 -21.84 -32.53 -7.58
C ASN A 704 -21.28 -31.61 -6.47
N MET A 705 -22.12 -30.89 -5.73
CA MET A 705 -21.70 -30.03 -4.63
C MET A 705 -21.22 -30.85 -3.43
N PHE A 706 -21.90 -31.95 -3.14
CA PHE A 706 -21.48 -32.92 -2.12
C PHE A 706 -20.12 -33.53 -2.48
N ASP A 707 -19.93 -33.95 -3.72
CA ASP A 707 -18.67 -34.51 -4.20
C ASP A 707 -17.55 -33.46 -4.11
N GLN A 708 -17.79 -32.22 -4.55
CA GLN A 708 -16.81 -31.13 -4.46
C GLN A 708 -16.43 -30.77 -3.01
N THR A 709 -17.40 -30.73 -2.10
CA THR A 709 -17.12 -30.47 -0.67
C THR A 709 -16.34 -31.61 -0.04
N SER A 710 -16.71 -32.85 -0.35
CA SER A 710 -16.01 -34.04 0.13
C SER A 710 -14.58 -34.08 -0.37
N ASP A 711 -14.36 -33.85 -1.66
CA ASP A 711 -13.05 -33.72 -2.28
C ASP A 711 -12.22 -32.62 -1.61
N THR A 712 -12.73 -31.40 -1.53
CA THR A 712 -11.97 -30.27 -0.97
C THR A 712 -11.63 -30.49 0.51
N MET A 713 -12.51 -31.12 1.27
CA MET A 713 -12.27 -31.53 2.65
C MET A 713 -11.15 -32.57 2.74
N MET A 714 -11.21 -33.65 1.95
CA MET A 714 -10.15 -34.67 1.92
C MET A 714 -8.82 -34.08 1.48
N GLN A 715 -8.83 -33.23 0.45
CA GLN A 715 -7.63 -32.57 -0.09
C GLN A 715 -6.99 -31.68 0.97
N PHE A 716 -7.81 -30.95 1.73
CA PHE A 716 -7.34 -30.10 2.82
C PHE A 716 -6.80 -30.92 3.99
N ALA A 717 -7.46 -32.02 4.37
CA ALA A 717 -6.98 -32.91 5.41
C ALA A 717 -5.63 -33.56 5.02
N GLU A 718 -5.50 -34.07 3.80
CA GLU A 718 -4.23 -34.61 3.27
C GLU A 718 -3.14 -33.55 3.22
N PHE A 719 -3.48 -32.33 2.83
CA PHE A 719 -2.56 -31.20 2.85
C PHE A 719 -2.00 -30.91 4.25
N LEU A 720 -2.86 -30.92 5.28
CA LEU A 720 -2.43 -30.76 6.66
C LEU A 720 -1.55 -31.94 7.09
N MET A 721 -1.96 -33.18 6.81
CA MET A 721 -1.20 -34.39 7.16
C MET A 721 0.20 -34.41 6.55
N ALA A 722 0.35 -33.97 5.29
CA ALA A 722 1.62 -34.06 4.57
C ALA A 722 2.65 -33.01 5.00
N ASN A 723 2.21 -31.87 5.52
CA ASN A 723 3.07 -30.71 5.70
C ASN A 723 3.09 -30.12 7.13
N THR A 724 2.20 -30.56 8.03
CA THR A 724 2.21 -30.12 9.44
C THR A 724 2.94 -31.11 10.34
N ASP A 725 3.61 -30.61 11.37
CA ASP A 725 4.21 -31.47 12.38
C ASP A 725 3.12 -32.17 13.20
N LYS A 726 3.32 -33.47 13.48
CA LYS A 726 2.36 -34.32 14.20
C LYS A 726 1.92 -33.73 15.55
N HIS A 727 2.83 -33.04 16.23
CA HIS A 727 2.56 -32.36 17.49
C HIS A 727 1.67 -31.11 17.32
N SER A 728 1.98 -30.26 16.34
CA SER A 728 1.20 -29.05 16.03
C SER A 728 -0.20 -29.40 15.54
N TYR A 729 -0.32 -30.48 14.75
CA TYR A 729 -1.60 -31.04 14.32
C TYR A 729 -2.46 -31.49 15.51
N SER A 730 -1.87 -32.26 16.44
CA SER A 730 -2.57 -32.75 17.64
C SER A 730 -3.10 -31.64 18.55
N LYS A 731 -2.42 -30.47 18.60
CA LYS A 731 -2.87 -29.30 19.37
C LYS A 731 -3.99 -28.52 18.67
N SER A 732 -3.98 -28.50 17.35
CA SER A 732 -4.90 -27.68 16.55
C SER A 732 -6.30 -28.30 16.45
N ILE A 733 -6.42 -29.62 16.55
CA ILE A 733 -7.68 -30.35 16.34
C ILE A 733 -8.33 -30.72 17.68
N PRO A 734 -9.64 -30.43 17.86
CA PRO A 734 -10.41 -30.81 19.05
C PRO A 734 -10.48 -32.33 19.31
N SER A 735 -11.09 -32.72 20.42
CA SER A 735 -11.39 -34.14 20.74
C SER A 735 -12.53 -34.71 19.86
N VAL A 736 -12.66 -36.04 19.80
CA VAL A 736 -13.74 -36.69 19.04
C VAL A 736 -15.10 -36.26 19.60
N LYS A 737 -15.21 -36.22 20.93
CA LYS A 737 -16.42 -35.80 21.66
C LYS A 737 -16.84 -34.38 21.29
N GLU A 738 -15.90 -33.43 21.26
CA GLU A 738 -16.21 -32.05 20.87
C GLU A 738 -16.66 -31.96 19.40
N LEU A 739 -16.01 -32.70 18.49
CA LEU A 739 -16.38 -32.69 17.06
C LEU A 739 -17.78 -33.27 16.80
N CYS A 740 -18.12 -34.38 17.45
CA CYS A 740 -19.42 -35.01 17.27
C CYS A 740 -20.53 -34.27 18.06
N ASN A 741 -20.32 -33.95 19.33
CA ASN A 741 -21.38 -33.42 20.20
C ASN A 741 -21.57 -31.90 20.10
N ASN A 742 -20.48 -31.13 19.98
CA ASN A 742 -20.58 -29.66 19.93
C ASN A 742 -20.71 -29.15 18.50
N TYR A 743 -19.97 -29.76 17.56
CA TYR A 743 -19.94 -29.32 16.16
C TYR A 743 -20.84 -30.13 15.22
N TYR A 744 -21.49 -31.20 15.70
CA TYR A 744 -22.42 -32.05 14.94
C TYR A 744 -21.82 -32.61 13.65
N ILE A 745 -20.54 -33.01 13.70
CA ILE A 745 -19.86 -33.64 12.56
C ILE A 745 -20.12 -35.15 12.59
N ASP A 746 -20.33 -35.74 11.41
CA ASP A 746 -20.50 -37.19 11.26
C ASP A 746 -19.30 -37.96 11.86
N PRO A 747 -19.51 -39.06 12.60
CA PRO A 747 -18.44 -39.81 13.23
C PRO A 747 -17.34 -40.25 12.24
N GLU A 748 -17.74 -40.66 11.04
CA GLU A 748 -16.85 -41.11 9.95
C GLU A 748 -15.77 -40.06 9.62
N THR A 749 -16.22 -38.81 9.51
CA THR A 749 -15.38 -37.64 9.19
C THR A 749 -14.52 -37.25 10.37
N ALA A 750 -15.09 -37.29 11.57
CA ALA A 750 -14.37 -37.00 12.80
C ALA A 750 -13.20 -37.98 12.96
N PHE A 751 -13.43 -39.28 12.75
CA PHE A 751 -12.37 -40.29 12.81
C PHE A 751 -11.34 -40.14 11.70
N TYR A 752 -11.74 -39.80 10.46
CA TYR A 752 -10.79 -39.52 9.39
C TYR A 752 -9.82 -38.40 9.75
N ILE A 753 -10.31 -37.30 10.33
CA ILE A 753 -9.50 -36.14 10.77
C ILE A 753 -8.63 -36.49 12.00
N ILE A 754 -9.15 -37.27 12.94
CA ILE A 754 -8.47 -37.56 14.20
C ILE A 754 -7.46 -38.70 14.06
N ARG A 755 -7.56 -39.54 13.03
CA ARG A 755 -6.67 -40.69 12.79
C ARG A 755 -5.17 -40.37 12.94
N PRO A 756 -4.62 -39.27 12.37
CA PRO A 756 -3.21 -38.92 12.55
C PRO A 756 -2.86 -38.50 13.99
N LYS A 757 -3.79 -37.85 14.69
CA LYS A 757 -3.68 -37.48 16.10
C LYS A 757 -3.61 -38.73 16.98
N LEU A 758 -4.44 -39.75 16.72
CA LEU A 758 -4.40 -41.03 17.43
C LEU A 758 -3.07 -41.74 17.23
N ASN A 759 -2.61 -41.83 15.97
CA ASN A 759 -1.33 -42.47 15.66
C ASN A 759 -0.15 -41.77 16.35
N TYR A 760 -0.22 -40.44 16.54
CA TYR A 760 0.77 -39.70 17.31
C TYR A 760 0.70 -40.01 18.82
N LEU A 761 -0.50 -39.99 19.40
CA LEU A 761 -0.71 -40.32 20.82
C LEU A 761 -0.25 -41.74 21.15
N MET A 762 -0.51 -42.69 20.24
CA MET A 762 -0.03 -44.07 20.38
C MET A 762 1.49 -44.13 20.41
N ARG A 763 2.18 -43.54 19.42
CA ARG A 763 3.66 -43.51 19.39
C ARG A 763 4.26 -42.80 20.60
N LYS A 764 3.62 -41.73 21.10
CA LYS A 764 4.06 -41.02 22.30
C LYS A 764 3.95 -41.88 23.56
N ALA A 765 2.87 -42.66 23.67
CA ALA A 765 2.70 -43.61 24.78
C ALA A 765 3.74 -44.75 24.69
N GLU A 766 4.00 -45.30 23.50
CA GLU A 766 5.05 -46.31 23.29
C GLU A 766 6.44 -45.77 23.67
N GLN A 767 6.77 -44.53 23.30
CA GLN A 767 8.04 -43.89 23.67
C GLN A 767 8.18 -43.70 25.19
N LYS A 768 7.08 -43.35 25.88
CA LYS A 768 7.06 -43.27 27.35
C LYS A 768 7.25 -44.64 27.99
N GLU A 769 6.71 -45.70 27.41
CA GLU A 769 6.91 -47.07 27.91
C GLU A 769 8.34 -47.57 27.67
N LEU A 770 8.92 -47.24 26.51
CA LEU A 770 10.33 -47.50 26.20
C LEU A 770 11.26 -46.73 27.16
N SER A 771 10.99 -45.45 27.45
CA SER A 771 11.78 -44.70 28.44
C SER A 771 11.62 -45.27 29.86
N ASN A 772 10.41 -45.64 30.27
CA ASN A 772 10.16 -46.18 31.61
C ASN A 772 10.77 -47.57 31.80
N SER A 773 10.77 -48.41 30.76
CA SER A 773 11.44 -49.71 30.76
C SER A 773 12.97 -49.62 30.73
N ILE A 774 13.53 -48.58 30.11
CA ILE A 774 14.96 -48.29 30.20
C ILE A 774 15.32 -47.85 31.63
N ILE A 775 14.51 -46.96 32.24
CA ILE A 775 14.71 -46.48 33.61
C ILE A 775 14.64 -47.65 34.63
N SER A 776 13.66 -48.55 34.52
CA SER A 776 13.55 -49.74 35.37
C SER A 776 14.70 -50.74 35.17
N ASN A 777 15.23 -50.86 33.94
CA ASN A 777 16.39 -51.70 33.67
C ASN A 777 17.70 -51.06 34.19
N THR A 778 17.83 -49.73 34.18
CA THR A 778 18.99 -49.04 34.75
C THR A 778 19.01 -49.04 36.29
N GLU A 779 17.86 -49.05 36.96
CA GLU A 779 17.80 -49.22 38.43
C GLU A 779 18.19 -50.65 38.87
N SER A 780 18.03 -51.66 38.00
CA SER A 780 18.51 -53.02 38.27
C SER A 780 20.01 -53.23 38.04
N ILE A 781 20.70 -52.27 37.42
CA ILE A 781 22.13 -52.37 37.05
C ILE A 781 23.01 -51.35 37.82
N THR A 782 22.44 -50.44 38.59
CA THR A 782 23.17 -49.37 39.30
C THR A 782 23.18 -49.49 40.83
N ASN A 783 23.22 -50.72 41.35
CA ASN A 783 23.62 -50.98 42.75
C ASN A 783 25.11 -51.31 42.94
N ASP A 784 25.92 -51.27 41.88
CA ASP A 784 27.38 -51.34 42.01
C ASP A 784 28.06 -50.22 41.20
N LYS A 785 28.59 -49.24 41.94
CA LYS A 785 29.48 -48.12 41.53
C LYS A 785 28.80 -46.80 41.19
N ALA A 786 28.42 -46.10 42.26
CA ALA A 786 28.51 -44.65 42.31
C ALA A 786 29.99 -44.21 42.29
N GLU A 787 30.38 -43.35 41.34
CA GLU A 787 31.15 -42.12 41.58
C GLU A 787 31.50 -41.39 40.26
N LYS A 788 31.15 -40.08 40.25
CA LYS A 788 31.74 -38.98 39.45
C LYS A 788 31.31 -38.82 37.98
N LEU A 789 30.37 -37.90 37.74
CA LEU A 789 30.65 -36.53 37.25
C LEU A 789 29.33 -35.80 36.92
N GLU A 790 28.98 -34.82 37.75
CA GLU A 790 27.97 -33.79 37.48
C GLU A 790 28.53 -32.70 36.55
N ALA A 791 27.62 -32.11 35.74
CA ALA A 791 27.65 -30.82 35.02
C ALA A 791 27.16 -31.04 33.57
N ASN A 792 26.08 -30.46 33.04
CA ASN A 792 25.24 -29.34 33.43
C ASN A 792 23.87 -29.52 32.77
N ALA A 793 22.79 -29.45 33.55
CA ALA A 793 21.45 -29.17 33.07
C ALA A 793 20.99 -27.88 33.76
N ASN A 794 20.49 -26.92 32.97
CA ASN A 794 19.73 -25.78 33.48
C ASN A 794 18.48 -25.60 32.63
N ASN A 795 17.35 -25.95 33.26
CA ASN A 795 16.06 -25.24 33.33
C ASN A 795 15.25 -25.05 32.04
N MET A 796 13.91 -25.10 32.02
CA MET A 796 12.81 -25.32 32.98
C MET A 796 11.55 -25.38 32.11
N GLU A 797 10.53 -26.16 32.47
CA GLU A 797 9.13 -25.72 32.40
C GLU A 797 8.25 -26.66 33.23
N VAL A 798 7.24 -26.05 33.85
CA VAL A 798 6.70 -26.29 35.20
C VAL A 798 5.43 -27.14 35.17
N ASP A 799 5.25 -27.93 36.23
CA ASP A 799 4.07 -28.71 36.60
C ASP A 799 2.75 -27.92 36.62
N GLU A 800 1.68 -28.57 36.19
CA GLU A 800 0.35 -28.39 36.80
C GLU A 800 -0.14 -29.75 37.31
N ASN A 801 -0.17 -29.87 38.64
CA ASN A 801 -0.70 -30.99 39.40
C ASN A 801 -2.23 -31.03 39.30
N VAL A 802 -2.80 -32.13 38.83
CA VAL A 802 -4.19 -32.51 39.15
C VAL A 802 -4.15 -33.87 39.81
N ALA A 803 -4.64 -33.90 41.04
CA ALA A 803 -4.70 -35.04 41.94
C ALA A 803 -5.61 -36.15 41.41
N GLU A 804 -5.12 -37.39 41.42
CA GLU A 804 -5.93 -38.61 41.29
C GLU A 804 -6.62 -38.93 42.63
N PRO A 805 -7.91 -39.30 42.66
CA PRO A 805 -8.47 -40.10 43.74
C PRO A 805 -8.25 -41.59 43.43
N LYS A 806 -7.66 -42.29 44.40
CA LYS A 806 -7.57 -43.75 44.48
C LYS A 806 -8.96 -44.35 44.68
N GLU A 807 -9.32 -45.41 43.94
CA GLU A 807 -10.12 -46.52 44.50
C GLU A 807 -10.26 -47.76 43.60
N SER A 808 -10.15 -48.93 44.26
CA SER A 808 -10.56 -50.30 43.90
C SER A 808 -9.74 -51.11 42.87
N THR A 809 -9.16 -52.20 43.37
CA THR A 809 -8.08 -53.03 42.83
C THR A 809 -8.50 -54.22 41.97
N ASP A 810 -9.71 -54.23 41.40
CA ASP A 810 -10.18 -55.36 40.57
C ASP A 810 -10.27 -55.03 39.05
N ASN A 811 -10.06 -53.78 38.64
CA ASN A 811 -10.13 -53.33 37.24
C ASN A 811 -8.77 -53.28 36.50
N VAL A 812 -7.66 -53.65 37.15
CA VAL A 812 -6.29 -53.40 36.66
C VAL A 812 -5.90 -54.29 35.47
N GLU A 813 -6.52 -55.46 35.30
CA GLU A 813 -6.21 -56.36 34.17
C GLU A 813 -6.90 -55.94 32.86
N ALA A 814 -8.12 -55.39 32.91
CA ALA A 814 -8.85 -54.91 31.73
C ALA A 814 -8.24 -53.65 31.10
N LEU A 815 -7.60 -52.80 31.92
CA LEU A 815 -6.90 -51.57 31.51
C LEU A 815 -5.57 -51.84 30.78
N ASN A 816 -4.98 -53.02 30.92
CA ASN A 816 -3.67 -53.38 30.35
C ASN A 816 -3.74 -54.01 28.95
N ILE A 817 -4.94 -54.36 28.47
CA ILE A 817 -5.15 -55.01 27.16
C ILE A 817 -5.15 -53.96 26.03
N TRP A 818 -5.76 -52.79 26.29
CA TRP A 818 -5.95 -51.73 25.31
C TRP A 818 -4.78 -50.75 25.34
N HIS A 819 -4.43 -50.22 24.17
CA HIS A 819 -3.30 -49.33 24.03
C HIS A 819 -3.52 -48.01 24.80
N LYS A 820 -2.59 -47.63 25.69
CA LYS A 820 -2.71 -46.45 26.59
C LYS A 820 -3.06 -45.14 25.88
N GLY A 821 -2.54 -44.94 24.67
CA GLY A 821 -2.83 -43.78 23.83
C GLY A 821 -4.27 -43.68 23.28
N LEU A 822 -5.11 -44.70 23.43
CA LEU A 822 -6.49 -44.75 22.90
C LEU A 822 -7.56 -44.72 23.99
N LEU A 823 -7.23 -44.87 25.28
CA LEU A 823 -8.25 -44.96 26.34
C LEU A 823 -9.13 -43.72 26.41
N SER A 824 -8.54 -42.52 26.33
CA SER A 824 -9.32 -41.27 26.32
C SER A 824 -10.34 -41.23 25.17
N THR A 825 -9.97 -41.74 24.00
CA THR A 825 -10.88 -41.80 22.85
C THR A 825 -11.91 -42.92 22.93
N ILE A 826 -11.63 -43.99 23.66
CA ILE A 826 -12.58 -45.07 23.93
C ILE A 826 -13.67 -44.58 24.89
N GLU A 827 -13.28 -43.84 25.93
CA GLU A 827 -14.22 -43.17 26.83
C GLU A 827 -15.10 -42.16 26.07
N ASP A 828 -14.48 -41.32 25.24
CA ASP A 828 -15.20 -40.36 24.39
C ASP A 828 -16.17 -41.07 23.42
N ALA A 829 -15.74 -42.18 22.82
CA ALA A 829 -16.52 -42.91 21.83
C ALA A 829 -17.84 -43.44 22.38
N SER A 830 -17.89 -43.82 23.67
CA SER A 830 -19.12 -44.31 24.32
C SER A 830 -20.30 -43.31 24.25
N THR A 831 -20.00 -42.02 24.10
CA THR A 831 -21.01 -40.95 24.03
C THR A 831 -21.50 -40.63 22.62
N ILE A 832 -20.90 -41.23 21.57
CA ILE A 832 -21.15 -40.87 20.16
C ILE A 832 -22.33 -41.62 19.56
N LEU A 833 -22.44 -42.93 19.83
CA LEU A 833 -23.50 -43.78 19.28
C LEU A 833 -24.61 -44.02 20.31
N PRO A 834 -25.85 -44.31 19.86
CA PRO A 834 -26.95 -44.68 20.76
C PRO A 834 -26.60 -45.88 21.64
N SER A 835 -27.10 -45.90 22.88
CA SER A 835 -26.80 -46.95 23.88
C SER A 835 -27.05 -48.37 23.38
N ASN A 836 -28.07 -48.56 22.55
CA ASN A 836 -28.49 -49.85 22.02
C ASN A 836 -27.46 -50.45 21.04
N VAL A 837 -26.63 -49.61 20.41
CA VAL A 837 -25.59 -50.06 19.49
C VAL A 837 -24.46 -50.74 20.25
N TRP A 838 -24.19 -50.31 21.49
CA TRP A 838 -23.15 -50.87 22.34
C TRP A 838 -23.47 -52.30 22.83
N GLU A 839 -24.71 -52.75 22.69
CA GLU A 839 -25.10 -54.15 22.97
C GLU A 839 -24.57 -55.12 21.89
N GLY A 840 -24.31 -54.64 20.67
CA GLY A 840 -23.79 -55.47 19.57
C GLY A 840 -22.37 -55.12 19.10
N ILE A 841 -21.85 -53.93 19.43
CA ILE A 841 -20.47 -53.54 19.13
C ILE A 841 -19.81 -52.98 20.40
N SER A 842 -18.57 -53.36 20.69
CA SER A 842 -17.83 -52.72 21.78
C SER A 842 -17.26 -51.34 21.37
N PRO A 843 -17.28 -50.33 22.25
CA PRO A 843 -16.60 -49.03 22.01
C PRO A 843 -15.12 -49.19 21.64
N GLN A 844 -14.48 -50.19 22.22
CA GLN A 844 -13.08 -50.54 21.96
C GLN A 844 -12.89 -51.01 20.52
N PHE A 845 -13.75 -51.92 20.02
CA PHE A 845 -13.73 -52.34 18.62
C PHE A 845 -14.00 -51.17 17.68
N TYR A 846 -14.96 -50.30 18.02
CA TYR A 846 -15.30 -49.15 17.20
C TYR A 846 -14.08 -48.22 17.01
N VAL A 847 -13.39 -47.86 18.09
CA VAL A 847 -12.19 -47.03 18.00
C VAL A 847 -11.05 -47.75 17.27
N THR A 848 -10.82 -49.05 17.50
CA THR A 848 -9.76 -49.80 16.80
C THR A 848 -10.03 -49.86 15.29
N PHE A 849 -11.27 -50.14 14.90
CA PHE A 849 -11.68 -50.14 13.50
C PHE A 849 -11.39 -48.79 12.84
N TRP A 850 -11.86 -47.68 13.40
CA TRP A 850 -11.73 -46.35 12.79
C TRP A 850 -10.30 -45.76 12.86
N GLN A 851 -9.51 -46.14 13.85
CA GLN A 851 -8.11 -45.74 14.01
C GLN A 851 -7.19 -46.37 12.96
N LEU A 852 -7.42 -47.63 12.61
CA LEU A 852 -6.57 -48.33 11.65
C LEU A 852 -6.73 -47.77 10.23
N SER A 853 -5.65 -47.78 9.47
CA SER A 853 -5.63 -47.40 8.05
C SER A 853 -5.24 -48.60 7.18
N LEU A 854 -5.41 -48.47 5.85
CA LEU A 854 -5.02 -49.51 4.90
C LEU A 854 -3.53 -49.86 5.01
N TYR A 855 -2.69 -48.87 5.28
CA TYR A 855 -1.24 -49.00 5.47
C TYR A 855 -0.86 -49.96 6.61
N ASP A 856 -1.70 -50.00 7.66
CA ASP A 856 -1.43 -50.78 8.87
C ASP A 856 -1.74 -52.27 8.67
N ILE A 857 -2.73 -52.60 7.83
CA ILE A 857 -3.27 -53.96 7.68
C ILE A 857 -2.70 -54.69 6.47
N TYR A 858 -2.43 -53.99 5.38
CA TYR A 858 -2.06 -54.59 4.11
C TYR A 858 -0.76 -53.99 3.55
N ILE A 859 0.14 -54.88 3.09
CA ILE A 859 1.44 -54.50 2.54
C ILE A 859 1.46 -54.86 1.04
N PRO A 860 1.57 -53.88 0.12
CA PRO A 860 1.63 -54.15 -1.32
C PRO A 860 3.05 -54.56 -1.77
N GLN A 861 3.51 -55.75 -1.36
CA GLN A 861 4.88 -56.22 -1.62
C GLN A 861 5.24 -56.30 -3.12
N SER A 862 4.31 -56.77 -3.94
CA SER A 862 4.48 -56.85 -5.40
C SER A 862 4.78 -55.49 -6.02
N ARG A 863 4.10 -54.43 -5.56
CA ARG A 863 4.26 -53.07 -6.08
C ARG A 863 5.61 -52.46 -5.73
N TYR A 864 6.06 -52.63 -4.48
CA TYR A 864 7.42 -52.20 -4.11
C TYR A 864 8.48 -52.89 -4.98
N GLN A 865 8.35 -54.20 -5.21
CA GLN A 865 9.28 -54.93 -6.04
C GLN A 865 9.24 -54.49 -7.51
N ASP A 866 8.06 -54.28 -8.08
CA ASP A 866 7.90 -53.81 -9.46
C ASP A 866 8.50 -52.41 -9.64
N GLN A 867 8.34 -51.54 -8.64
CA GLN A 867 8.86 -50.18 -8.68
C GLN A 867 10.39 -50.16 -8.51
N ILE A 868 10.93 -50.96 -7.59
CA ILE A 868 12.38 -51.15 -7.46
C ILE A 868 12.97 -51.71 -8.76
N LYS A 869 12.28 -52.66 -9.43
CA LYS A 869 12.72 -53.19 -10.74
C LYS A 869 12.75 -52.10 -11.81
N LYS A 870 11.73 -51.23 -11.88
CA LYS A 870 11.69 -50.10 -12.81
C LYS A 870 12.84 -49.13 -12.58
N GLU A 871 13.09 -48.74 -11.33
CA GLU A 871 14.22 -47.86 -11.00
C GLU A 871 15.58 -48.50 -11.34
N LYS A 872 15.73 -49.80 -11.08
CA LYS A 872 16.93 -50.56 -11.50
C LYS A 872 17.08 -50.61 -13.03
N GLN A 873 15.98 -50.74 -13.78
CA GLN A 873 15.99 -50.67 -15.24
C GLN A 873 16.40 -49.28 -15.74
N ILE A 874 15.87 -48.20 -15.15
CA ILE A 874 16.26 -46.83 -15.50
C ILE A 874 17.76 -46.60 -15.27
N ILE A 875 18.30 -47.07 -14.14
CA ILE A 875 19.74 -46.99 -13.86
C ILE A 875 20.55 -47.78 -14.90
N HIS A 876 20.11 -49.00 -15.24
CA HIS A 876 20.76 -49.85 -16.23
C HIS A 876 20.74 -49.24 -17.63
N ASP A 877 19.63 -48.63 -18.04
CA ASP A 877 19.51 -47.94 -19.33
C ASP A 877 20.43 -46.71 -19.39
N LEU A 878 20.53 -45.94 -18.30
CA LEU A 878 21.46 -44.82 -18.17
C LEU A 878 22.95 -45.25 -18.19
N GLU A 879 23.25 -46.49 -17.81
CA GLU A 879 24.60 -47.08 -17.88
C GLU A 879 24.95 -47.57 -19.28
N ASN A 880 23.96 -48.04 -20.04
CA ASN A 880 24.14 -48.53 -21.40
C ASN A 880 24.07 -47.43 -22.47
N ASP A 881 23.58 -46.23 -22.13
CA ASP A 881 23.50 -45.08 -23.03
C ASP A 881 24.91 -44.55 -23.39
N ARG A 882 25.38 -44.94 -24.58
CA ARG A 882 26.71 -44.59 -25.15
C ARG A 882 26.76 -43.22 -25.84
N ASP A 883 25.77 -42.36 -25.61
CA ASP A 883 25.78 -41.01 -26.20
C ASP A 883 26.84 -40.11 -25.54
N GLU A 884 27.85 -39.70 -26.31
CA GLU A 884 28.92 -38.79 -25.89
C GLU A 884 28.43 -37.33 -25.69
N ASN A 885 27.28 -36.97 -26.26
CA ASN A 885 26.71 -35.61 -26.19
C ASN A 885 25.88 -35.31 -24.92
N SER A 886 25.59 -36.32 -24.08
CA SER A 886 24.82 -36.09 -22.85
C SER A 886 25.73 -35.79 -21.66
N ASN A 887 25.38 -34.74 -20.91
CA ASN A 887 26.16 -34.18 -19.82
C ASN A 887 26.47 -35.26 -18.74
N ALA A 888 27.70 -35.76 -18.66
CA ALA A 888 28.08 -36.89 -17.78
C ALA A 888 27.74 -36.65 -16.29
N ASN A 889 27.81 -35.39 -15.84
CA ASN A 889 27.41 -34.98 -14.50
C ASN A 889 25.90 -35.08 -14.24
N LYS A 890 25.06 -34.91 -15.27
CA LYS A 890 23.59 -35.07 -15.15
C LYS A 890 23.25 -36.56 -15.00
N ARG A 891 23.85 -37.43 -15.84
CA ARG A 891 23.72 -38.89 -15.73
C ARG A 891 24.14 -39.43 -14.38
N ARG A 892 25.30 -38.98 -13.86
CA ARG A 892 25.76 -39.36 -12.50
C ARG A 892 24.76 -38.97 -11.41
N LYS A 893 24.23 -37.74 -11.44
CA LYS A 893 23.22 -37.28 -10.47
C LYS A 893 21.89 -38.02 -10.61
N GLU A 894 21.48 -38.39 -11.81
CA GLU A 894 20.27 -39.18 -12.05
C GLU A 894 20.45 -40.62 -11.54
N ARG A 895 21.63 -41.22 -11.71
CA ARG A 895 21.97 -42.51 -11.10
C ARG A 895 21.96 -42.47 -9.57
N GLU A 896 22.65 -41.49 -8.97
CA GLU A 896 22.65 -41.32 -7.50
C GLU A 896 21.22 -41.16 -6.96
N ARG A 897 20.33 -40.44 -7.68
CA ARG A 897 18.91 -40.33 -7.32
C ARG A 897 18.14 -41.64 -7.43
N GLY A 898 18.41 -42.44 -8.46
CA GLY A 898 17.80 -43.76 -8.62
C GLY A 898 18.19 -44.69 -7.46
N PHE A 899 19.47 -44.72 -7.09
CA PHE A 899 19.93 -45.47 -5.92
C PHE A 899 19.29 -44.97 -4.63
N ASP A 900 19.24 -43.64 -4.41
CA ASP A 900 18.55 -43.05 -3.26
C ASP A 900 17.06 -43.40 -3.21
N ALA A 901 16.40 -43.51 -4.36
CA ALA A 901 14.99 -43.89 -4.45
C ALA A 901 14.78 -45.35 -4.07
N ILE A 902 15.62 -46.26 -4.60
CA ILE A 902 15.62 -47.68 -4.23
C ILE A 902 15.84 -47.85 -2.73
N ASP A 903 16.86 -47.20 -2.17
CA ASP A 903 17.17 -47.24 -0.75
C ASP A 903 16.00 -46.80 0.13
N ARG A 904 15.25 -45.78 -0.32
CA ARG A 904 14.05 -45.29 0.39
C ARG A 904 12.90 -46.28 0.30
N LEU A 905 12.65 -46.85 -0.87
CA LEU A 905 11.59 -47.85 -1.07
C LEU A 905 11.85 -49.11 -0.23
N GLU A 906 13.10 -49.58 -0.18
CA GLU A 906 13.49 -50.74 0.63
C GLU A 906 13.35 -50.46 2.14
N LYS A 907 13.82 -49.28 2.60
CA LYS A 907 13.64 -48.86 3.99
C LYS A 907 12.16 -48.72 4.37
N GLU A 908 11.36 -48.14 3.49
CA GLU A 908 9.92 -47.94 3.72
C GLU A 908 9.18 -49.29 3.81
N LEU A 909 9.49 -50.24 2.92
CA LEU A 909 8.94 -51.58 2.95
C LEU A 909 9.26 -52.29 4.28
N ASN A 910 10.51 -52.18 4.74
CA ASN A 910 10.93 -52.76 6.02
C ASN A 910 10.15 -52.15 7.20
N VAL A 911 10.06 -50.81 7.25
CA VAL A 911 9.31 -50.09 8.30
C VAL A 911 7.83 -50.46 8.28
N GLN A 912 7.21 -50.54 7.10
CA GLN A 912 5.81 -50.94 6.98
C GLN A 912 5.61 -52.39 7.46
N SER A 913 6.54 -53.30 7.12
CA SER A 913 6.47 -54.69 7.56
C SER A 913 6.57 -54.84 9.08
N GLU A 914 7.40 -54.04 9.74
CA GLU A 914 7.52 -54.00 11.19
C GLU A 914 6.25 -53.45 11.84
N ASN A 915 5.69 -52.36 11.30
CA ASN A 915 4.44 -51.78 11.78
C ASN A 915 3.29 -52.77 11.67
N ASN A 916 3.14 -53.42 10.51
CA ASN A 916 2.11 -54.43 10.29
C ASN A 916 2.24 -55.62 11.26
N LYS A 917 3.46 -56.11 11.51
CA LYS A 917 3.71 -57.16 12.52
C LYS A 917 3.27 -56.72 13.91
N LYS A 918 3.58 -55.49 14.32
CA LYS A 918 3.16 -54.92 15.62
C LYS A 918 1.65 -54.81 15.72
N VAL A 919 1.00 -54.28 14.68
CA VAL A 919 -0.46 -54.15 14.61
C VAL A 919 -1.12 -55.53 14.67
N LEU A 920 -0.65 -56.52 13.89
CA LEU A 920 -1.18 -57.88 13.95
C LEU A 920 -1.00 -58.53 15.33
N ALA A 921 0.13 -58.30 16.01
CA ALA A 921 0.35 -58.78 17.37
C ALA A 921 -0.62 -58.16 18.37
N ARG A 922 -0.93 -56.86 18.21
CA ARG A 922 -1.95 -56.15 18.99
C ARG A 922 -3.35 -56.71 18.72
N LEU A 923 -3.75 -56.83 17.46
CA LEU A 923 -5.08 -57.33 17.08
C LEU A 923 -5.30 -58.77 17.56
N LYS A 924 -4.25 -59.61 17.58
CA LYS A 924 -4.33 -60.97 18.16
C LYS A 924 -4.66 -60.99 19.66
N LYS A 925 -4.28 -59.96 20.42
CA LYS A 925 -4.64 -59.81 21.84
C LYS A 925 -6.05 -59.26 22.00
N GLU A 926 -6.42 -58.28 21.18
CA GLU A 926 -7.72 -57.60 21.26
C GLU A 926 -8.90 -58.45 20.73
N LYS A 927 -8.64 -59.39 19.81
CA LYS A 927 -9.69 -60.13 19.08
C LYS A 927 -10.71 -60.86 19.95
N ASN A 928 -10.30 -61.37 21.12
CA ASN A 928 -11.18 -62.12 22.03
C ASN A 928 -12.14 -61.17 22.78
N TYR A 929 -11.81 -59.89 22.86
CA TYR A 929 -12.55 -58.90 23.64
C TYR A 929 -13.45 -57.98 22.81
N TRP A 930 -13.38 -58.05 21.48
CA TRP A 930 -14.19 -57.18 20.60
C TRP A 930 -15.70 -57.44 20.72
N PHE A 931 -16.11 -58.70 20.90
CA PHE A 931 -17.52 -59.11 20.95
C PHE A 931 -17.85 -60.01 22.15
N ALA A 932 -17.02 -60.00 23.19
CA ALA A 932 -17.16 -60.87 24.36
C ALA A 932 -18.50 -60.70 25.10
N ASN A 933 -19.06 -59.48 25.06
CA ASN A 933 -20.31 -59.14 25.76
C ASN A 933 -21.57 -59.29 24.88
N CYS A 934 -21.42 -59.67 23.61
CA CYS A 934 -22.50 -59.67 22.63
C CYS A 934 -23.05 -61.08 22.40
N THR A 935 -24.34 -61.30 22.68
CA THR A 935 -24.97 -62.63 22.64
C THR A 935 -25.61 -62.99 21.30
N ASN A 936 -25.99 -61.99 20.47
CA ASN A 936 -26.69 -62.21 19.21
C ASN A 936 -25.83 -61.83 17.98
N ILE A 937 -25.40 -62.85 17.23
CA ILE A 937 -24.56 -62.72 16.02
C ILE A 937 -25.21 -61.83 14.95
N TYR A 938 -26.54 -61.89 14.79
CA TYR A 938 -27.24 -61.11 13.77
C TYR A 938 -27.21 -59.60 14.08
N ASN A 939 -27.37 -59.23 15.35
CA ASN A 939 -27.29 -57.84 15.79
C ASN A 939 -25.87 -57.28 15.64
N ILE A 940 -24.84 -58.07 15.97
CA ILE A 940 -23.44 -57.70 15.78
C ILE A 940 -23.20 -57.35 14.31
N ILE A 941 -23.61 -58.22 13.39
CA ILE A 941 -23.39 -58.04 11.95
C ILE A 941 -24.19 -56.86 11.40
N SER A 942 -25.48 -56.74 11.77
CA SER A 942 -26.33 -55.64 11.33
C SER A 942 -25.75 -54.28 11.76
N TYR A 943 -25.34 -54.14 13.03
CA TYR A 943 -24.72 -52.91 13.51
C TYR A 943 -23.33 -52.67 12.89
N LEU A 944 -22.54 -53.72 12.66
CA LEU A 944 -21.22 -53.62 12.05
C LEU A 944 -21.31 -53.15 10.60
N ILE A 945 -22.32 -53.61 9.85
CA ILE A 945 -22.64 -53.08 8.53
C ILE A 945 -23.06 -51.61 8.64
N GLN A 946 -24.05 -51.31 9.48
CA GLN A 946 -24.69 -50.00 9.55
C GLN A 946 -23.77 -48.86 10.03
N TYR A 947 -22.96 -49.09 11.08
CA TYR A 947 -22.20 -48.03 11.76
C TYR A 947 -20.69 -48.05 11.46
N CYS A 948 -20.16 -49.12 10.87
CA CYS A 948 -18.73 -49.24 10.57
C CYS A 948 -18.47 -49.43 9.08
N LEU A 949 -18.95 -50.52 8.47
CA LEU A 949 -18.56 -50.89 7.11
C LEU A 949 -19.20 -49.98 6.04
N TYR A 950 -20.52 -49.78 6.09
CA TYR A 950 -21.24 -49.00 5.08
C TYR A 950 -20.78 -47.53 5.03
N PRO A 951 -20.80 -46.79 6.16
CA PRO A 951 -20.13 -45.51 6.34
C PRO A 951 -18.77 -45.39 5.64
N ARG A 952 -17.84 -46.28 6.02
CA ARG A 952 -16.46 -46.21 5.59
C ARG A 952 -16.26 -46.57 4.13
N CYS A 953 -17.06 -47.49 3.58
CA CYS A 953 -17.03 -47.85 2.17
C CYS A 953 -17.46 -46.71 1.25
N LEU A 954 -18.43 -45.89 1.67
CA LEU A 954 -18.90 -44.74 0.90
C LEU A 954 -17.95 -43.53 0.96
N PHE A 955 -17.08 -43.50 1.97
CA PHE A 955 -16.21 -42.36 2.20
C PHE A 955 -15.10 -42.21 1.14
N SER A 956 -14.38 -43.28 0.81
CA SER A 956 -13.26 -43.23 -0.15
C SER A 956 -12.92 -44.60 -0.75
N ASN A 957 -12.34 -44.59 -1.95
CA ASN A 957 -11.81 -45.80 -2.62
C ASN A 957 -10.77 -46.56 -1.77
N VAL A 958 -9.95 -45.84 -0.98
CA VAL A 958 -8.95 -46.48 -0.10
C VAL A 958 -9.64 -47.13 1.10
N ASP A 959 -10.69 -46.50 1.62
CA ASP A 959 -11.42 -46.98 2.78
C ASP A 959 -12.34 -48.16 2.45
N SER A 960 -12.87 -48.26 1.22
CA SER A 960 -13.61 -49.44 0.75
C SER A 960 -12.70 -50.69 0.64
N ILE A 961 -11.48 -50.53 0.13
CA ILE A 961 -10.47 -51.59 0.10
C ILE A 961 -10.07 -51.99 1.53
N TYR A 962 -9.91 -51.01 2.42
CA TYR A 962 -9.67 -51.26 3.84
C TYR A 962 -10.76 -52.15 4.43
N CYS A 963 -12.04 -51.84 4.22
CA CYS A 963 -13.16 -52.64 4.73
C CYS A 963 -13.09 -54.10 4.25
N SER A 964 -12.85 -54.31 2.94
CA SER A 964 -12.70 -55.65 2.37
C SER A 964 -11.53 -56.43 2.98
N LYS A 965 -10.37 -55.79 3.16
CA LYS A 965 -9.17 -56.41 3.74
C LYS A 965 -9.34 -56.67 5.23
N PHE A 966 -10.02 -55.78 5.96
CA PHE A 966 -10.28 -55.92 7.39
C PHE A 966 -11.25 -57.07 7.69
N ILE A 967 -12.31 -57.26 6.89
CA ILE A 967 -13.21 -58.41 7.00
C ILE A 967 -12.44 -59.73 6.83
N LYS A 968 -11.58 -59.81 5.81
CA LYS A 968 -10.71 -60.99 5.59
C LYS A 968 -9.73 -61.19 6.75
N LEU A 969 -9.19 -60.11 7.30
CA LEU A 969 -8.30 -60.16 8.46
C LEU A 969 -9.01 -60.69 9.70
N MET A 970 -10.24 -60.23 9.99
CA MET A 970 -11.04 -60.74 11.11
C MET A 970 -11.32 -62.24 10.97
N HIS A 971 -11.71 -62.69 9.77
CA HIS A 971 -11.91 -64.11 9.49
C HIS A 971 -10.62 -64.92 9.72
N ASN A 972 -9.49 -64.46 9.19
CA ASN A 972 -8.20 -65.14 9.34
C ASN A 972 -7.69 -65.16 10.78
N LEU A 973 -8.04 -64.17 11.59
CA LEU A 973 -7.68 -64.13 13.02
C LEU A 973 -8.55 -65.04 13.89
N GLY A 974 -9.71 -65.48 13.39
CA GLY A 974 -10.68 -66.25 14.17
C GLY A 974 -11.18 -65.43 15.36
N THR A 975 -11.79 -64.28 15.08
CA THR A 975 -12.45 -63.43 16.08
C THR A 975 -13.68 -64.14 16.66
N GLU A 976 -13.82 -64.15 17.98
CA GLU A 976 -14.96 -64.79 18.65
C GLU A 976 -16.28 -64.11 18.27
N ASN A 977 -17.35 -64.90 18.15
CA ASN A 977 -18.72 -64.45 17.82
C ASN A 977 -18.91 -63.75 16.45
N PHE A 978 -17.89 -63.70 15.60
CA PHE A 978 -17.98 -63.16 14.25
C PHE A 978 -18.15 -64.26 13.21
N SER A 979 -19.27 -64.25 12.49
CA SER A 979 -19.53 -65.16 11.38
C SER A 979 -19.42 -64.40 10.05
N SER A 980 -18.38 -64.70 9.27
CA SER A 980 -18.19 -64.11 7.95
C SER A 980 -19.23 -64.58 6.94
N LEU A 981 -19.79 -65.79 7.10
CA LEU A 981 -20.81 -66.33 6.21
C LEU A 981 -22.06 -65.45 6.23
N THR A 982 -22.55 -65.13 7.43
CA THR A 982 -23.72 -64.27 7.66
C THR A 982 -23.48 -62.78 7.39
N LEU A 983 -22.22 -62.37 7.17
CA LEU A 983 -21.90 -61.01 6.73
C LEU A 983 -21.95 -60.89 5.20
N PHE A 984 -21.61 -61.97 4.50
CA PHE A 984 -21.65 -62.03 3.03
C PHE A 984 -23.03 -62.39 2.48
N ASP A 985 -23.79 -63.19 3.23
CA ASP A 985 -25.22 -63.44 3.03
C ASP A 985 -26.04 -62.21 3.44
#